data_AF-A0A9Q0BE82-F1
#
_entry.id   AF-A0A9Q0BE82-F1
#
_cell.length_a   1.000
_cell.length_b   1.000
_cell.length_c   1.000
_cell.angle_alpha   90.00
_cell.angle_beta   90.00
_cell.angle_gamma   90.00
#
_symmetry.space_group_name_H-M   'P 1'
#
loop_
_entity.id
_entity.type
_entity.pdbx_description
1 polymer ?
#
loop_
_entity_poly.entity_id
_entity_poly.type
_entity_poly.pdbx_seq_one_letter_code
_entity_poly.pdbx_strand_id
1 'polypeptide(L)'
;MLLHVHSALLATAFASLAHAQCPFADVGNLAARAEGLGSRSHLADFEVDDSEGYMTSDVGGPIEDQEVLTAGERGPTLLEDFIFRQKITHFDHERVPERAVHARGAGAHGTFTSYGDYSNITAASFLGEAGKETPIFVRFSTVAGSRGSADTARDVHGFATRFYTDEGNFDIVGNNIPVFFIQSAIQFPDLIHAVKPSPDSEVPQAATAHDSAWDFFSQQSTTLHTLLWAMAGYGLPRSYRHMDGFGVHTYRLVTDDGTSRLVKWHFKSKQGRASLVWDEAQHLAGKNPDFHRRDLWDAIAAGHAPEWELAVQVVDEEAAAAWDFDLLDPTKIIPEELAPLQPLGLLRLDANPANYFAETEQVMFQPGHIVRGVDFSDDPLLQGRIFSYLDTQLNRHGGPNFEQLPINRPVTPVRNNNRDGAAQNLIHTNTAPYSPNTLNKGYPRQAGRDEGRGFFTDPNRKVAASGSGSGSGGASLVRRRPQSFADHWSQPRLFYNSLTSVEQQLLIDAMRFEVSQVSPAIQENVLVQLNKISHDVAVRVATTLGLDAPAADPTYYHDNTTAGLSIMGEPLPSIATLHVGLLASHRVNGSLAQAAALKEAFAALDVTAAVVAETLADGVDSTYATSDAVAFDGIIATNGLDVLLASKAKSPLYPTRRPAQIVEDGYHWGKPIGYMGSSAAARVAEDDGVYAVDSVGALVDAFKQGLATFKFTDRFALDDQS
;
A
#
# COMPACT_ATOMS: atom_id res chain seq x y z
N MET A 1 1.17 -1.45 75.35
CA MET A 1 1.53 -2.55 74.42
C MET A 1 0.51 -2.63 73.29
N LEU A 2 0.34 -1.53 72.54
CA LEU A 2 -0.66 -1.37 71.47
C LEU A 2 -0.22 -0.23 70.54
N LEU A 3 1.07 -0.23 70.17
CA LEU A 3 1.66 0.83 69.34
C LEU A 3 2.75 0.30 68.39
N HIS A 4 2.66 -0.97 67.98
CA HIS A 4 3.67 -1.63 67.11
C HIS A 4 3.08 -2.56 66.03
N VAL A 5 1.78 -2.46 65.71
CA VAL A 5 1.13 -3.38 64.74
C VAL A 5 0.51 -2.67 63.53
N HIS A 6 0.57 -1.34 63.43
CA HIS A 6 0.02 -0.61 62.28
C HIS A 6 1.07 -0.05 61.30
N SER A 7 2.37 -0.16 61.61
CA SER A 7 3.44 0.34 60.74
C SER A 7 4.02 -0.74 59.80
N ALA A 8 3.64 -2.02 59.97
CA ALA A 8 4.16 -3.13 59.17
C ALA A 8 3.25 -3.55 58.00
N LEU A 9 1.98 -3.13 57.98
CA LEU A 9 1.07 -3.45 56.86
C LEU A 9 1.05 -2.38 55.76
N LEU A 10 1.54 -1.16 56.02
CA LEU A 10 1.63 -0.11 54.98
C LEU A 10 2.87 -0.23 54.09
N ALA A 11 3.95 -0.88 54.57
CA ALA A 11 5.19 -1.02 53.79
C ALA A 11 5.11 -2.15 52.73
N THR A 12 4.24 -3.14 52.90
CA THR A 12 4.05 -4.22 51.92
C THR A 12 2.98 -3.94 50.87
N ALA A 13 2.13 -2.92 51.06
CA ALA A 13 1.13 -2.53 50.06
C ALA A 13 1.69 -1.58 48.98
N PHE A 14 2.86 -0.96 49.21
CA PHE A 14 3.53 -0.09 48.22
C PHE A 14 4.54 -0.83 47.33
N ALA A 15 4.82 -2.12 47.58
CA ALA A 15 5.73 -2.93 46.76
C ALA A 15 5.02 -3.79 45.68
N SER A 16 3.68 -3.87 45.69
CA SER A 16 2.90 -4.70 44.75
C SER A 16 2.12 -3.91 43.70
N LEU A 17 2.30 -2.59 43.61
CA LEU A 17 1.64 -1.74 42.61
C LEU A 17 2.53 -1.32 41.43
N ALA A 18 3.74 -1.88 41.31
CA ALA A 18 4.66 -1.55 40.23
C ALA A 18 4.60 -2.49 38.99
N HIS A 19 3.68 -3.48 38.94
CA HIS A 19 3.70 -4.49 37.86
C HIS A 19 2.33 -4.85 37.27
N ALA A 20 1.38 -3.92 37.25
CA ALA A 20 0.24 -4.01 36.33
C ALA A 20 0.61 -3.30 35.01
N GLN A 21 1.68 -3.76 34.37
CA GLN A 21 2.01 -3.35 33.01
C GLN A 21 1.02 -4.00 32.05
N CYS A 22 0.38 -3.17 31.23
CA CYS A 22 -0.34 -3.62 30.06
C CYS A 22 0.68 -4.33 29.16
N PRO A 23 0.52 -5.62 28.79
CA PRO A 23 1.52 -6.37 28.03
C PRO A 23 1.68 -5.91 26.56
N PHE A 24 1.04 -4.80 26.19
CA PHE A 24 1.06 -4.20 24.86
C PHE A 24 1.70 -2.80 24.81
N ALA A 25 2.16 -2.27 25.94
CA ALA A 25 2.86 -0.99 25.99
C ALA A 25 4.22 -1.18 26.64
N ASP A 26 5.23 -1.51 25.83
CA ASP A 26 6.62 -1.34 26.25
C ASP A 26 6.87 0.17 26.43
N VAL A 27 7.17 0.57 27.65
CA VAL A 27 7.43 1.97 28.00
C VAL A 27 8.70 2.48 27.31
N GLY A 28 9.60 1.58 26.90
CA GLY A 28 10.75 1.89 26.05
C GLY A 28 10.34 2.37 24.65
N ASN A 29 9.25 1.84 24.10
CA ASN A 29 8.71 2.27 22.79
C ASN A 29 7.95 3.61 22.86
N LEU A 30 7.45 3.98 24.05
CA LEU A 30 6.90 5.33 24.27
C LEU A 30 8.04 6.37 24.33
N ALA A 31 9.20 6.02 24.89
CA ALA A 31 10.38 6.87 24.90
C ALA A 31 11.05 6.99 23.52
N ALA A 32 10.96 5.97 22.66
CA ALA A 32 11.46 6.03 21.28
C ALA A 32 10.75 7.11 20.42
N ARG A 33 9.53 7.54 20.79
CA ARG A 33 8.87 8.69 20.14
C ARG A 33 9.61 10.03 20.36
N ALA A 34 10.51 10.10 21.34
CA ALA A 34 11.23 11.32 21.71
C ALA A 34 12.61 11.47 21.05
N GLU A 35 13.09 10.50 20.26
CA GLU A 35 14.35 10.63 19.51
C GLU A 35 14.18 11.47 18.24
N GLY A 36 14.04 12.80 18.39
CA GLY A 36 14.04 13.77 17.30
C GLY A 36 12.84 13.67 16.34
N LEU A 37 12.14 14.77 16.11
CA LEU A 37 10.99 14.79 15.20
C LEU A 37 11.32 14.35 13.75
N GLY A 38 12.60 14.27 13.37
CA GLY A 38 13.07 13.72 12.09
C GLY A 38 12.31 14.29 10.88
N SER A 39 11.83 13.39 10.02
CA SER A 39 10.98 13.67 8.86
C SER A 39 9.63 14.34 9.20
N ARG A 40 9.19 14.26 10.47
CA ARG A 40 7.93 14.85 11.00
C ARG A 40 8.11 16.24 11.60
N SER A 41 9.32 16.81 11.59
CA SER A 41 9.63 18.11 12.21
C SER A 41 8.70 19.26 11.82
N HIS A 42 8.16 19.27 10.59
CA HIS A 42 7.22 20.29 10.14
C HIS A 42 5.83 20.24 10.80
N LEU A 43 5.52 19.19 11.57
CA LEU A 43 4.27 19.00 12.30
C LEU A 43 4.37 19.31 13.80
N ALA A 44 5.58 19.59 14.30
CA ALA A 44 5.86 19.74 15.73
C ALA A 44 4.96 20.76 16.44
N ASP A 45 4.71 21.90 15.78
CA ASP A 45 3.91 23.00 16.33
C ASP A 45 2.41 22.64 16.50
N PHE A 46 1.98 21.47 16.02
CA PHE A 46 0.61 20.97 16.09
C PHE A 46 0.46 19.75 17.00
N GLU A 47 1.54 19.26 17.62
CA GLU A 47 1.46 18.17 18.58
C GLU A 47 0.94 18.69 19.94
N VAL A 48 0.06 17.90 20.56
CA VAL A 48 -0.49 18.16 21.89
C VAL A 48 -0.01 17.04 22.81
N ASP A 49 0.61 17.42 23.93
CA ASP A 49 1.11 16.50 24.95
C ASP A 49 0.21 16.56 26.19
N ASP A 50 -0.48 15.44 26.45
CA ASP A 50 -1.40 15.27 27.57
C ASP A 50 -0.83 14.28 28.62
N SER A 51 0.50 14.11 28.69
CA SER A 51 1.15 13.24 29.68
C SER A 51 1.13 13.80 31.11
N GLU A 52 0.96 15.11 31.26
CA GLU A 52 0.83 15.83 32.53
C GLU A 52 -0.33 16.85 32.46
N GLY A 53 -0.85 17.27 33.62
CA GLY A 53 -1.92 18.26 33.72
C GLY A 53 -3.26 17.69 34.20
N TYR A 54 -4.29 18.55 34.24
CA TYR A 54 -5.68 18.17 34.55
C TYR A 54 -6.52 18.14 33.28
N MET A 55 -7.55 17.28 33.25
CA MET A 55 -8.54 17.27 32.17
C MET A 55 -9.18 18.65 32.00
N THR A 56 -9.28 19.12 30.75
CA THR A 56 -9.94 20.38 30.42
C THR A 56 -11.01 20.17 29.36
N SER A 57 -12.02 21.04 29.34
CA SER A 57 -12.85 21.22 28.13
C SER A 57 -12.03 21.80 26.98
N ASP A 58 -12.54 21.75 25.75
CA ASP A 58 -11.86 22.28 24.54
C ASP A 58 -11.57 23.80 24.61
N VAL A 59 -12.16 24.51 25.58
CA VAL A 59 -11.93 25.94 25.84
C VAL A 59 -11.07 26.21 27.09
N GLY A 60 -10.38 25.18 27.59
CA GLY A 60 -9.29 25.30 28.59
C GLY A 60 -9.71 25.36 30.06
N GLY A 61 -11.01 25.29 30.37
CA GLY A 61 -11.49 25.20 31.75
C GLY A 61 -11.29 23.78 32.31
N PRO A 62 -10.65 23.58 33.49
CA PRO A 62 -10.50 22.27 34.13
C PRO A 62 -11.84 21.63 34.51
N ILE A 63 -11.98 20.32 34.32
CA ILE A 63 -13.23 19.55 34.50
C ILE A 63 -12.95 18.11 35.01
N GLU A 64 -14.02 17.41 35.39
CA GLU A 64 -14.09 15.95 35.52
C GLU A 64 -15.15 15.42 34.54
N ASP A 65 -14.97 14.23 33.96
CA ASP A 65 -15.79 13.78 32.82
C ASP A 65 -16.28 12.31 32.92
N GLN A 66 -16.25 11.75 34.13
CA GLN A 66 -16.57 10.35 34.40
C GLN A 66 -18.02 10.14 34.85
N GLU A 67 -18.62 11.13 35.51
CA GLU A 67 -19.98 11.08 36.01
C GLU A 67 -20.83 12.15 35.34
N VAL A 68 -22.09 11.82 35.06
CA VAL A 68 -23.08 12.79 34.54
C VAL A 68 -23.70 13.57 35.70
N LEU A 69 -24.05 14.83 35.48
CA LEU A 69 -24.80 15.62 36.44
C LEU A 69 -26.27 15.15 36.52
N THR A 70 -26.72 14.78 37.72
CA THR A 70 -28.09 14.28 37.95
C THR A 70 -28.86 15.07 39.03
N ALA A 71 -30.20 15.08 38.96
CA ALA A 71 -31.06 15.59 40.04
C ALA A 71 -31.19 14.58 41.19
N GLY A 72 -30.12 14.44 41.98
CA GLY A 72 -29.98 13.46 43.06
C GLY A 72 -29.30 12.17 42.59
N GLU A 73 -28.80 11.35 43.53
CA GLU A 73 -27.98 10.16 43.21
C GLU A 73 -28.66 9.14 42.28
N ARG A 74 -29.99 9.12 42.22
CA ARG A 74 -30.79 8.27 41.33
C ARG A 74 -31.71 9.07 40.40
N GLY A 75 -31.40 10.35 40.23
CA GLY A 75 -32.17 11.28 39.42
C GLY A 75 -31.84 11.20 37.93
N PRO A 76 -32.64 11.88 37.09
CA PRO A 76 -32.33 12.02 35.68
C PRO A 76 -31.09 12.91 35.45
N THR A 77 -30.39 12.69 34.34
CA THR A 77 -29.33 13.57 33.83
C THR A 77 -29.90 14.95 33.48
N LEU A 78 -29.15 16.01 33.78
CA LEU A 78 -29.56 17.40 33.54
C LEU A 78 -29.01 17.96 32.23
N LEU A 79 -29.82 18.73 31.51
CA LEU A 79 -29.40 19.36 30.24
C LEU A 79 -28.35 20.46 30.45
N GLU A 80 -28.27 21.06 31.64
CA GLU A 80 -27.25 22.06 31.98
C GLU A 80 -25.84 21.46 32.07
N ASP A 81 -25.70 20.14 32.09
CA ASP A 81 -24.41 19.44 32.05
C ASP A 81 -23.68 19.72 30.73
N PHE A 82 -22.81 20.72 30.75
CA PHE A 82 -22.03 21.12 29.58
C PHE A 82 -20.86 20.19 29.31
N ILE A 83 -20.34 19.52 30.35
CA ILE A 83 -19.20 18.60 30.25
C ILE A 83 -19.62 17.37 29.46
N PHE A 84 -20.72 16.73 29.86
CA PHE A 84 -21.31 15.62 29.12
C PHE A 84 -21.58 16.02 27.66
N ARG A 85 -22.27 17.15 27.45
CA ARG A 85 -22.65 17.58 26.10
C ARG A 85 -21.45 17.83 25.20
N GLN A 86 -20.41 18.53 25.65
CA GLN A 86 -19.27 18.82 24.77
C GLN A 86 -18.47 17.56 24.42
N LYS A 87 -18.25 16.65 25.39
CA LYS A 87 -17.55 15.38 25.17
C LYS A 87 -18.30 14.49 24.18
N ILE A 88 -19.61 14.31 24.39
CA ILE A 88 -20.45 13.51 23.50
C ILE A 88 -20.61 14.15 22.12
N THR A 89 -20.74 15.49 22.04
CA THR A 89 -20.80 16.18 20.74
C THR A 89 -19.52 15.97 19.94
N HIS A 90 -18.34 16.04 20.58
CA HIS A 90 -17.09 15.75 19.87
C HIS A 90 -17.04 14.30 19.38
N PHE A 91 -17.42 13.33 20.24
CA PHE A 91 -17.51 11.90 19.89
C PHE A 91 -18.44 11.64 18.69
N ASP A 92 -19.66 12.19 18.73
CA ASP A 92 -20.69 12.00 17.69
C ASP A 92 -20.25 12.56 16.33
N HIS A 93 -19.29 13.50 16.32
CA HIS A 93 -18.76 14.16 15.14
C HIS A 93 -17.32 13.73 14.76
N GLU A 94 -16.80 12.64 15.34
CA GLU A 94 -15.45 12.14 15.02
C GLU A 94 -15.30 11.64 13.57
N ARG A 95 -16.38 11.14 12.95
CA ARG A 95 -16.29 10.48 11.63
C ARG A 95 -16.41 11.50 10.51
N VAL A 96 -15.47 11.42 9.56
CA VAL A 96 -15.52 12.09 8.26
C VAL A 96 -15.78 11.06 7.16
N PRO A 97 -16.29 11.47 5.98
CA PRO A 97 -16.42 10.57 4.85
C PRO A 97 -15.07 9.91 4.51
N GLU A 98 -15.07 8.59 4.34
CA GLU A 98 -13.90 7.90 3.80
C GLU A 98 -13.60 8.37 2.36
N ARG A 99 -12.40 8.08 1.87
CA ARG A 99 -12.09 8.31 0.46
C ARG A 99 -13.02 7.46 -0.41
N ALA A 100 -13.56 8.03 -1.50
CA ALA A 100 -14.47 7.30 -2.39
C ALA A 100 -13.86 6.02 -2.99
N VAL A 101 -12.54 6.05 -3.20
CA VAL A 101 -11.69 4.92 -3.56
C VAL A 101 -10.43 4.97 -2.70
N HIS A 102 -9.74 3.85 -2.52
CA HIS A 102 -8.56 3.77 -1.66
C HIS A 102 -8.85 4.13 -0.19
N ALA A 103 -10.06 3.83 0.29
CA ALA A 103 -10.49 4.10 1.65
C ALA A 103 -9.61 3.37 2.67
N ARG A 104 -9.33 2.09 2.42
CA ARG A 104 -8.44 1.28 3.24
C ARG A 104 -6.97 1.56 2.90
N GLY A 105 -6.20 1.99 3.88
CA GLY A 105 -4.76 2.25 3.70
C GLY A 105 -4.02 2.51 5.00
N ALA A 106 -2.73 2.82 4.88
CA ALA A 106 -1.84 3.24 5.96
C ALA A 106 -0.73 4.12 5.40
N GLY A 107 -0.16 5.02 6.22
CA GLY A 107 0.88 5.93 5.77
C GLY A 107 1.97 6.16 6.80
N ALA A 108 3.11 6.65 6.31
CA ALA A 108 4.31 6.92 7.07
C ALA A 108 5.05 8.13 6.49
N HIS A 109 5.82 8.79 7.36
CA HIS A 109 6.72 9.87 7.01
C HIS A 109 8.09 9.33 6.62
N GLY A 110 8.85 10.17 5.92
CA GLY A 110 10.19 9.82 5.49
C GLY A 110 10.95 10.99 4.89
N THR A 111 12.05 10.65 4.25
CA THR A 111 12.90 11.60 3.51
C THR A 111 13.18 11.06 2.11
N PHE A 112 13.10 11.94 1.12
CA PHE A 112 13.65 11.73 -0.21
C PHE A 112 15.01 12.42 -0.32
N THR A 113 16.02 11.72 -0.84
CA THR A 113 17.36 12.26 -1.09
C THR A 113 17.69 12.15 -2.58
N SER A 114 17.88 13.27 -3.26
CA SER A 114 18.30 13.28 -4.67
C SER A 114 19.72 12.72 -4.82
N TYR A 115 19.96 11.88 -5.83
CA TYR A 115 21.31 11.38 -6.14
C TYR A 115 22.15 12.39 -6.94
N GLY A 116 21.53 13.39 -7.55
CA GLY A 116 22.19 14.25 -8.54
C GLY A 116 21.55 15.63 -8.66
N ASP A 117 22.18 16.45 -9.50
CA ASP A 117 21.56 17.64 -10.08
C ASP A 117 20.98 17.25 -11.44
N TYR A 118 19.65 17.30 -11.54
CA TYR A 118 18.88 16.95 -12.75
C TYR A 118 18.36 18.18 -13.50
N SER A 119 18.99 19.35 -13.29
CA SER A 119 18.66 20.60 -14.02
C SER A 119 18.75 20.47 -15.54
N ASN A 120 19.47 19.45 -16.05
CA ASN A 120 19.55 19.11 -17.47
C ASN A 120 18.26 18.51 -18.05
N ILE A 121 17.34 18.01 -17.22
CA ILE A 121 16.04 17.44 -17.65
C ILE A 121 14.83 18.07 -16.95
N THR A 122 14.99 18.67 -15.78
CA THR A 122 13.89 19.29 -15.03
C THR A 122 14.33 20.50 -14.21
N ALA A 123 13.48 21.53 -14.12
CA ALA A 123 13.64 22.65 -13.20
C ALA A 123 13.14 22.35 -11.78
N ALA A 124 12.73 21.12 -11.48
CA ALA A 124 12.17 20.75 -10.19
C ALA A 124 13.20 20.86 -9.07
N SER A 125 12.93 21.76 -8.13
CA SER A 125 13.91 22.13 -7.08
C SER A 125 14.37 20.95 -6.21
N PHE A 126 13.49 19.98 -5.92
CA PHE A 126 13.83 18.81 -5.12
C PHE A 126 14.84 17.85 -5.79
N LEU A 127 15.08 18.04 -7.09
CA LEU A 127 16.04 17.30 -7.91
C LEU A 127 17.22 18.18 -8.39
N GLY A 128 17.33 19.42 -7.90
CA GLY A 128 18.31 20.39 -8.39
C GLY A 128 19.71 20.27 -7.80
N GLU A 129 19.96 19.35 -6.88
CA GLU A 129 21.28 19.17 -6.24
C GLU A 129 21.44 17.75 -5.68
N ALA A 130 22.64 17.20 -5.82
CA ALA A 130 22.99 15.90 -5.24
C ALA A 130 22.98 15.96 -3.70
N GLY A 131 22.35 14.98 -3.06
CA GLY A 131 22.19 14.94 -1.61
C GLY A 131 21.11 15.87 -1.06
N LYS A 132 20.35 16.59 -1.92
CA LYS A 132 19.24 17.41 -1.46
C LYS A 132 18.16 16.54 -0.85
N GLU A 133 17.86 16.80 0.42
CA GLU A 133 16.81 16.12 1.18
C GLU A 133 15.48 16.88 1.08
N THR A 134 14.38 16.13 0.99
CA THR A 134 13.02 16.65 0.96
C THR A 134 12.15 15.78 1.86
N PRO A 135 11.46 16.35 2.87
CA PRO A 135 10.51 15.58 3.67
C PRO A 135 9.41 15.02 2.77
N ILE A 136 8.93 13.81 3.12
CA ILE A 136 7.86 13.14 2.38
C ILE A 136 6.83 12.52 3.32
N PHE A 137 5.63 12.32 2.79
CA PHE A 137 4.63 11.43 3.37
C PHE A 137 4.12 10.48 2.31
N VAL A 138 4.10 9.18 2.61
CA VAL A 138 3.59 8.14 1.72
C VAL A 138 2.37 7.49 2.34
N ARG A 139 1.34 7.26 1.51
CA ARG A 139 0.20 6.43 1.87
C ARG A 139 0.01 5.29 0.87
N PHE A 140 -0.05 4.09 1.40
CA PHE A 140 -0.42 2.88 0.67
C PHE A 140 -1.88 2.51 0.92
N SER A 141 -2.49 1.77 0.01
CA SER A 141 -3.92 1.43 0.08
C SER A 141 -4.32 0.30 -0.86
N THR A 142 -5.44 -0.36 -0.62
CA THR A 142 -6.21 -1.07 -1.67
C THR A 142 -7.06 -0.05 -2.45
N VAL A 143 -8.02 -0.44 -3.30
CA VAL A 143 -8.89 0.47 -4.08
C VAL A 143 -10.36 0.36 -3.68
N ALA A 144 -10.93 -0.84 -3.83
CA ALA A 144 -12.38 -1.04 -3.84
C ALA A 144 -12.99 -1.04 -2.44
N GLY A 145 -12.30 -1.67 -1.50
CA GLY A 145 -12.79 -1.89 -0.13
C GLY A 145 -12.96 -0.60 0.67
N SER A 146 -14.01 -0.56 1.50
CA SER A 146 -14.19 0.50 2.51
C SER A 146 -13.15 0.42 3.63
N ARG A 147 -13.05 1.45 4.48
CA ARG A 147 -11.93 1.65 5.42
C ARG A 147 -11.66 0.50 6.41
N GLY A 148 -12.66 -0.33 6.68
CA GLY A 148 -12.57 -1.50 7.57
C GLY A 148 -12.29 -2.83 6.87
N SER A 149 -12.15 -2.84 5.54
CA SER A 149 -11.81 -4.04 4.76
C SER A 149 -10.40 -4.56 5.08
N ALA A 150 -10.09 -5.79 4.67
CA ALA A 150 -8.80 -6.41 4.90
C ALA A 150 -7.72 -5.84 3.98
N ASP A 151 -6.51 -5.67 4.51
CA ASP A 151 -5.33 -5.24 3.75
C ASP A 151 -4.99 -6.21 2.61
N THR A 152 -5.23 -7.51 2.79
CA THR A 152 -4.81 -8.58 1.88
C THR A 152 -5.88 -9.01 0.87
N ALA A 153 -6.88 -8.15 0.62
CA ALA A 153 -7.82 -8.35 -0.48
C ALA A 153 -7.08 -8.31 -1.82
N ARG A 154 -7.51 -9.12 -2.80
CA ARG A 154 -6.99 -9.04 -4.17
C ARG A 154 -7.44 -7.73 -4.78
N ASP A 155 -6.51 -6.81 -5.02
CA ASP A 155 -6.84 -5.50 -5.55
C ASP A 155 -5.62 -4.82 -6.19
N VAL A 156 -5.84 -3.77 -6.96
CA VAL A 156 -4.79 -2.80 -7.24
C VAL A 156 -4.43 -2.09 -5.93
N HIS A 157 -3.17 -1.74 -5.73
CA HIS A 157 -2.73 -1.02 -4.54
C HIS A 157 -2.28 0.39 -4.87
N GLY A 158 -2.79 1.39 -4.15
CA GLY A 158 -2.33 2.78 -4.23
C GLY A 158 -0.96 2.96 -3.60
N PHE A 159 -0.14 3.79 -4.23
CA PHE A 159 1.17 4.26 -3.74
C PHE A 159 1.23 5.76 -4.00
N ALA A 160 0.76 6.55 -3.03
CA ALA A 160 0.72 8.01 -3.11
C ALA A 160 1.84 8.63 -2.28
N THR A 161 2.68 9.44 -2.92
CA THR A 161 3.86 10.08 -2.31
C THR A 161 3.75 11.60 -2.43
N ARG A 162 3.82 12.30 -1.30
CA ARG A 162 3.94 13.76 -1.23
C ARG A 162 5.37 14.13 -0.94
N PHE A 163 5.91 15.04 -1.73
CA PHE A 163 7.19 15.72 -1.49
C PHE A 163 6.89 17.13 -1.00
N TYR A 164 7.30 17.44 0.23
CA TYR A 164 7.21 18.78 0.80
C TYR A 164 8.41 19.61 0.32
N THR A 165 8.44 19.92 -0.97
CA THR A 165 9.57 20.63 -1.59
C THR A 165 9.67 22.07 -1.09
N ASP A 166 10.83 22.69 -1.28
CA ASP A 166 11.04 24.12 -1.03
C ASP A 166 10.37 25.05 -2.07
N GLU A 167 9.63 24.48 -3.03
CA GLU A 167 8.83 25.20 -4.04
C GLU A 167 7.36 24.76 -4.09
N GLY A 168 6.86 24.20 -2.99
CA GLY A 168 5.48 23.74 -2.84
C GLY A 168 5.37 22.22 -2.77
N ASN A 169 4.18 21.72 -2.43
CA ASN A 169 3.94 20.28 -2.39
C ASN A 169 3.87 19.71 -3.81
N PHE A 170 4.57 18.60 -4.03
CA PHE A 170 4.47 17.80 -5.25
C PHE A 170 3.97 16.41 -4.89
N ASP A 171 2.89 15.96 -5.53
CA ASP A 171 2.34 14.63 -5.26
C ASP A 171 2.44 13.72 -6.49
N ILE A 172 3.09 12.57 -6.34
CA ILE A 172 2.98 11.46 -7.29
C ILE A 172 1.95 10.49 -6.72
N VAL A 173 0.74 10.52 -7.29
CA VAL A 173 -0.40 9.70 -6.85
C VAL A 173 -0.50 8.45 -7.72
N GLY A 174 0.37 7.49 -7.44
CA GLY A 174 0.57 6.26 -8.21
C GLY A 174 -0.16 5.03 -7.66
N ASN A 175 0.12 3.89 -8.29
CA ASN A 175 -0.30 2.54 -7.88
C ASN A 175 0.89 1.57 -7.95
N ASN A 176 0.73 0.36 -7.42
CA ASN A 176 1.71 -0.72 -7.52
C ASN A 176 1.71 -1.45 -8.88
N ILE A 177 0.79 -1.08 -9.78
CA ILE A 177 0.64 -1.62 -11.13
C ILE A 177 0.84 -0.45 -12.12
N PRO A 178 1.65 -0.62 -13.19
CA PRO A 178 2.07 0.48 -14.07
C PRO A 178 1.01 0.95 -15.08
N VAL A 179 -0.14 0.29 -15.14
CA VAL A 179 -1.23 0.56 -16.08
C VAL A 179 -2.58 0.65 -15.37
N PHE A 180 -3.52 1.38 -15.96
CA PHE A 180 -4.88 1.53 -15.43
C PHE A 180 -5.94 0.87 -16.32
N PHE A 181 -7.09 0.53 -15.72
CA PHE A 181 -8.18 -0.22 -16.37
C PHE A 181 -8.87 0.53 -17.53
N ILE A 182 -8.86 1.86 -17.51
CA ILE A 182 -9.65 2.70 -18.42
C ILE A 182 -8.79 3.80 -19.01
N GLN A 183 -9.16 4.24 -20.21
CA GLN A 183 -8.39 5.23 -20.98
C GLN A 183 -8.87 6.67 -20.82
N SER A 184 -9.99 6.89 -20.11
CA SER A 184 -10.59 8.21 -19.94
C SER A 184 -11.23 8.33 -18.57
N ALA A 185 -10.97 9.45 -17.89
CA ALA A 185 -11.45 9.70 -16.53
C ALA A 185 -12.98 9.73 -16.40
N ILE A 186 -13.71 10.01 -17.50
CA ILE A 186 -15.18 10.04 -17.46
C ILE A 186 -15.77 8.65 -17.17
N GLN A 187 -15.02 7.58 -17.45
CA GLN A 187 -15.45 6.19 -17.21
C GLN A 187 -15.09 5.71 -15.81
N PHE A 188 -14.46 6.55 -14.98
CA PHE A 188 -14.04 6.17 -13.64
C PHE A 188 -15.21 5.78 -12.74
N PRO A 189 -16.36 6.51 -12.73
CA PRO A 189 -17.54 6.06 -12.00
C PRO A 189 -18.07 4.71 -12.48
N ASP A 190 -18.07 4.45 -13.79
CA ASP A 190 -18.56 3.17 -14.35
C ASP A 190 -17.69 1.99 -13.86
N LEU A 191 -16.37 2.13 -13.94
CA LEU A 191 -15.42 1.15 -13.43
C LEU A 191 -15.61 0.94 -11.92
N ILE A 192 -15.63 2.02 -11.14
CA ILE A 192 -15.66 1.93 -9.69
C ILE A 192 -17.00 1.37 -9.19
N HIS A 193 -18.12 1.72 -9.81
CA HIS A 193 -19.41 1.09 -9.48
C HIS A 193 -19.43 -0.40 -9.83
N ALA A 194 -18.81 -0.80 -10.95
CA ALA A 194 -18.78 -2.19 -11.37
C ALA A 194 -17.97 -3.09 -10.43
N VAL A 195 -16.84 -2.60 -9.88
CA VAL A 195 -15.94 -3.37 -8.99
C VAL A 195 -16.25 -3.22 -7.50
N LYS A 196 -17.09 -2.24 -7.13
CA LYS A 196 -17.59 -2.09 -5.75
C LYS A 196 -18.77 -3.02 -5.50
N PRO A 197 -19.16 -3.20 -4.22
CA PRO A 197 -20.30 -4.05 -3.89
C PRO A 197 -21.58 -3.65 -4.66
N SER A 198 -22.39 -4.64 -5.00
CA SER A 198 -23.67 -4.41 -5.69
C SER A 198 -24.55 -3.43 -4.91
N PRO A 199 -25.18 -2.43 -5.55
CA PRO A 199 -25.87 -1.36 -4.82
C PRO A 199 -27.20 -1.77 -4.17
N ASP A 200 -27.73 -2.95 -4.50
CA ASP A 200 -28.96 -3.46 -3.89
C ASP A 200 -28.73 -4.09 -2.51
N SER A 201 -27.54 -4.64 -2.28
CA SER A 201 -27.20 -5.48 -1.11
C SER A 201 -25.88 -5.10 -0.44
N GLU A 202 -25.06 -4.28 -1.07
CA GLU A 202 -23.68 -3.95 -0.70
C GLU A 202 -22.78 -5.20 -0.56
N VAL A 203 -22.94 -6.17 -1.48
CA VAL A 203 -22.14 -7.40 -1.54
C VAL A 203 -21.52 -7.59 -2.95
N PRO A 204 -20.27 -8.07 -3.07
CA PRO A 204 -19.30 -8.39 -2.01
C PRO A 204 -18.39 -7.21 -1.62
N GLN A 205 -17.87 -7.23 -0.39
CA GLN A 205 -16.88 -6.25 0.08
C GLN A 205 -15.48 -6.58 -0.46
N ALA A 206 -14.80 -5.58 -1.03
CA ALA A 206 -13.39 -5.64 -1.42
C ALA A 206 -13.02 -6.84 -2.32
N ALA A 207 -13.83 -7.15 -3.33
CA ALA A 207 -13.58 -8.26 -4.25
C ALA A 207 -14.16 -7.98 -5.63
N THR A 208 -13.51 -8.44 -6.69
CA THR A 208 -14.03 -8.41 -8.06
C THR A 208 -14.74 -9.71 -8.47
N ALA A 209 -14.84 -10.70 -7.57
CA ALA A 209 -15.47 -11.99 -7.82
C ALA A 209 -17.02 -11.92 -7.82
N HIS A 210 -17.60 -11.11 -8.71
CA HIS A 210 -19.05 -10.94 -8.87
C HIS A 210 -19.40 -10.44 -10.28
N ASP A 211 -20.67 -10.62 -10.66
CA ASP A 211 -21.20 -10.36 -12.00
C ASP A 211 -20.82 -8.98 -12.57
N SER A 212 -21.06 -7.89 -11.82
CA SER A 212 -20.88 -6.53 -12.37
C SER A 212 -19.42 -6.22 -12.74
N ALA A 213 -18.45 -6.71 -11.97
CA ALA A 213 -17.05 -6.47 -12.24
C ALA A 213 -16.63 -7.17 -13.55
N TRP A 214 -16.94 -8.46 -13.67
CA TRP A 214 -16.59 -9.26 -14.85
C TRP A 214 -17.43 -8.93 -16.08
N ASP A 215 -18.67 -8.47 -15.90
CA ASP A 215 -19.44 -7.87 -16.99
C ASP A 215 -18.70 -6.65 -17.54
N PHE A 216 -18.34 -5.68 -16.69
CA PHE A 216 -17.61 -4.50 -17.12
C PHE A 216 -16.26 -4.84 -17.78
N PHE A 217 -15.48 -5.78 -17.22
CA PHE A 217 -14.22 -6.20 -17.82
C PHE A 217 -14.41 -6.83 -19.20
N SER A 218 -15.47 -7.62 -19.39
CA SER A 218 -15.78 -8.26 -20.67
C SER A 218 -16.32 -7.29 -21.73
N GLN A 219 -17.02 -6.23 -21.32
CA GLN A 219 -17.59 -5.20 -22.19
C GLN A 219 -16.63 -4.05 -22.50
N GLN A 220 -15.71 -3.76 -21.57
CA GLN A 220 -14.68 -2.73 -21.71
C GLN A 220 -13.30 -3.38 -21.77
N SER A 221 -12.88 -3.76 -22.98
CA SER A 221 -11.61 -4.46 -23.22
C SER A 221 -10.36 -3.68 -22.81
N THR A 222 -10.42 -2.35 -22.60
CA THR A 222 -9.29 -1.57 -22.06
C THR A 222 -8.82 -2.07 -20.69
N THR A 223 -9.69 -2.76 -19.96
CA THR A 223 -9.47 -3.23 -18.58
C THR A 223 -8.49 -4.40 -18.50
N LEU A 224 -8.31 -5.14 -19.60
CA LEU A 224 -7.69 -6.45 -19.59
C LEU A 224 -6.23 -6.43 -19.12
N HIS A 225 -5.49 -5.35 -19.41
CA HIS A 225 -4.08 -5.28 -19.00
C HIS A 225 -3.98 -5.21 -17.48
N THR A 226 -4.58 -4.21 -16.84
CA THR A 226 -4.60 -4.10 -15.36
C THR A 226 -5.26 -5.33 -14.71
N LEU A 227 -6.28 -5.92 -15.33
CA LEU A 227 -6.90 -7.17 -14.84
C LEU A 227 -5.88 -8.30 -14.72
N LEU A 228 -5.06 -8.55 -15.76
CA LEU A 228 -4.03 -9.60 -15.69
C LEU A 228 -3.01 -9.32 -14.58
N TRP A 229 -2.60 -8.07 -14.39
CA TRP A 229 -1.72 -7.69 -13.28
C TRP A 229 -2.37 -7.98 -11.91
N ALA A 230 -3.64 -7.60 -11.71
CA ALA A 230 -4.36 -7.84 -10.46
C ALA A 230 -4.64 -9.34 -10.20
N MET A 231 -4.79 -10.15 -11.25
CA MET A 231 -4.93 -11.61 -11.14
C MET A 231 -3.58 -12.29 -10.85
N ALA A 232 -2.46 -11.68 -11.24
CA ALA A 232 -1.12 -12.12 -10.83
C ALA A 232 -0.81 -11.76 -9.35
N GLY A 233 0.42 -12.02 -8.90
CA GLY A 233 0.88 -11.71 -7.54
C GLY A 233 0.86 -10.22 -7.18
N TYR A 234 0.79 -9.31 -8.15
CA TYR A 234 0.67 -7.87 -7.89
C TYR A 234 -0.64 -7.50 -7.19
N GLY A 235 -1.69 -8.31 -7.34
CA GLY A 235 -2.94 -8.12 -6.61
C GLY A 235 -2.87 -8.52 -5.14
N LEU A 236 -1.82 -9.24 -4.73
CA LEU A 236 -1.67 -9.83 -3.39
C LEU A 236 -0.25 -9.63 -2.84
N PRO A 237 0.25 -8.38 -2.75
CA PRO A 237 1.60 -8.13 -2.27
C PRO A 237 1.77 -8.67 -0.84
N ARG A 238 2.96 -9.18 -0.51
CA ARG A 238 3.29 -9.64 0.85
C ARG A 238 3.23 -8.49 1.85
N SER A 239 3.69 -7.32 1.46
CA SER A 239 3.47 -6.09 2.21
C SER A 239 3.66 -4.88 1.33
N TYR A 240 3.30 -3.69 1.83
CA TYR A 240 3.58 -2.44 1.13
C TYR A 240 5.07 -2.27 0.80
N ARG A 241 5.97 -2.81 1.64
CA ARG A 241 7.43 -2.73 1.43
C ARG A 241 7.92 -3.57 0.26
N HIS A 242 7.15 -4.60 -0.13
CA HIS A 242 7.52 -5.56 -1.17
C HIS A 242 6.75 -5.36 -2.48
N MET A 243 6.32 -4.13 -2.74
CA MET A 243 5.76 -3.73 -4.03
C MET A 243 6.51 -2.54 -4.60
N ASP A 244 6.59 -2.48 -5.92
CA ASP A 244 7.01 -1.28 -6.63
C ASP A 244 5.87 -0.26 -6.64
N GLY A 245 6.18 0.98 -7.06
CA GLY A 245 5.20 2.03 -7.31
C GLY A 245 5.37 2.63 -8.71
N PHE A 246 4.27 3.09 -9.29
CA PHE A 246 4.24 3.63 -10.65
C PHE A 246 3.33 4.84 -10.73
N GLY A 247 3.79 5.89 -11.39
CA GLY A 247 2.95 7.07 -11.68
C GLY A 247 1.83 6.79 -12.70
N VAL A 248 1.90 5.64 -13.40
CA VAL A 248 1.04 5.19 -14.50
C VAL A 248 1.10 6.09 -15.72
N HIS A 249 0.73 7.36 -15.57
CA HIS A 249 0.64 8.31 -16.66
C HIS A 249 2.01 8.72 -17.17
N THR A 250 2.03 9.11 -18.44
CA THR A 250 3.16 9.88 -18.97
C THR A 250 3.04 11.31 -18.49
N TYR A 251 4.10 11.85 -17.89
CA TYR A 251 4.23 13.26 -17.50
C TYR A 251 5.29 13.94 -18.37
N ARG A 252 5.49 15.24 -18.17
CA ARG A 252 6.63 15.97 -18.73
C ARG A 252 7.57 16.41 -17.62
N LEU A 253 8.87 16.23 -17.84
CA LEU A 253 9.89 17.02 -17.17
C LEU A 253 10.25 18.21 -18.06
N VAL A 254 10.36 19.39 -17.46
CA VAL A 254 10.56 20.66 -18.17
C VAL A 254 11.73 21.41 -17.54
N THR A 255 12.71 21.82 -18.33
CA THR A 255 13.85 22.63 -17.89
C THR A 255 13.50 24.12 -17.85
N ASP A 256 14.34 24.96 -17.22
CA ASP A 256 14.12 26.42 -17.15
C ASP A 256 14.07 27.10 -18.53
N ASP A 257 14.77 26.53 -19.52
CA ASP A 257 14.75 26.98 -20.92
C ASP A 257 13.49 26.52 -21.70
N GLY A 258 12.61 25.75 -21.05
CA GLY A 258 11.35 25.28 -21.62
C GLY A 258 11.48 24.04 -22.51
N THR A 259 12.66 23.40 -22.56
CA THR A 259 12.80 22.08 -23.18
C THR A 259 12.06 21.04 -22.34
N SER A 260 11.34 20.13 -22.98
CA SER A 260 10.58 19.08 -22.29
C SER A 260 10.94 17.67 -22.77
N ARG A 261 10.70 16.70 -21.90
CA ARG A 261 10.80 15.26 -22.17
C ARG A 261 9.64 14.52 -21.53
N LEU A 262 9.13 13.49 -22.21
CA LEU A 262 8.10 12.61 -21.66
C LEU A 262 8.72 11.64 -20.66
N VAL A 263 8.05 11.43 -19.53
CA VAL A 263 8.53 10.52 -18.48
C VAL A 263 7.45 9.61 -17.89
N LYS A 264 7.85 8.42 -17.45
CA LYS A 264 7.09 7.56 -16.53
C LYS A 264 7.83 7.48 -15.20
N TRP A 265 7.10 7.64 -14.08
CA TRP A 265 7.64 7.54 -12.73
C TRP A 265 7.62 6.10 -12.21
N HIS A 266 8.74 5.63 -11.65
CA HIS A 266 8.89 4.30 -11.06
C HIS A 266 9.50 4.42 -9.66
N PHE A 267 8.99 3.67 -8.70
CA PHE A 267 9.52 3.50 -7.36
C PHE A 267 9.93 2.03 -7.24
N LYS A 268 11.23 1.74 -7.26
CA LYS A 268 11.75 0.38 -7.23
C LYS A 268 12.07 -0.02 -5.80
N SER A 269 11.38 -1.03 -5.27
CA SER A 269 11.58 -1.47 -3.88
C SER A 269 12.99 -1.99 -3.66
N LYS A 270 13.67 -1.52 -2.62
CA LYS A 270 14.97 -2.05 -2.18
C LYS A 270 14.83 -3.34 -1.38
N GLN A 271 13.60 -3.68 -0.95
CA GLN A 271 13.28 -4.93 -0.25
C GLN A 271 13.02 -6.09 -1.23
N GLY A 272 12.87 -5.82 -2.53
CA GLY A 272 12.45 -6.79 -3.53
C GLY A 272 10.93 -6.96 -3.58
N ARG A 273 10.45 -7.73 -4.56
CA ARG A 273 9.02 -8.01 -4.72
C ARG A 273 8.66 -9.36 -4.11
N ALA A 274 7.53 -9.41 -3.44
CA ALA A 274 6.98 -10.64 -2.87
C ALA A 274 5.46 -10.58 -2.87
N SER A 275 4.82 -11.71 -3.12
CA SER A 275 3.37 -11.85 -3.11
C SER A 275 2.90 -13.07 -2.31
N LEU A 276 1.74 -12.94 -1.68
CA LEU A 276 1.02 -14.06 -1.09
C LEU A 276 0.45 -14.94 -2.21
N VAL A 277 0.06 -16.17 -1.86
CA VAL A 277 -0.86 -16.96 -2.70
C VAL A 277 -2.31 -16.71 -2.30
N TRP A 278 -3.27 -17.03 -3.17
CA TRP A 278 -4.66 -16.62 -2.96
C TRP A 278 -5.29 -17.19 -1.68
N ASP A 279 -5.14 -18.50 -1.45
CA ASP A 279 -5.67 -19.17 -0.27
C ASP A 279 -5.07 -18.60 1.03
N GLU A 280 -3.76 -18.35 1.04
CA GLU A 280 -3.06 -17.67 2.15
C GLU A 280 -3.65 -16.27 2.42
N ALA A 281 -3.87 -15.47 1.38
CA ALA A 281 -4.41 -14.12 1.52
C ALA A 281 -5.85 -14.11 2.06
N GLN A 282 -6.68 -15.09 1.66
CA GLN A 282 -8.04 -15.26 2.20
C GLN A 282 -8.03 -15.63 3.69
N HIS A 283 -7.16 -16.56 4.09
CA HIS A 283 -6.98 -16.91 5.49
C HIS A 283 -6.49 -15.71 6.30
N LEU A 284 -5.52 -14.97 5.77
CA LEU A 284 -4.94 -13.81 6.42
C LEU A 284 -5.94 -12.68 6.60
N ALA A 285 -6.83 -12.45 5.64
CA ALA A 285 -7.89 -11.44 5.74
C ALA A 285 -8.80 -11.65 6.97
N GLY A 286 -9.04 -12.91 7.37
CA GLY A 286 -9.80 -13.25 8.57
C GLY A 286 -8.98 -13.27 9.86
N LYS A 287 -7.70 -13.63 9.79
CA LYS A 287 -6.82 -13.74 10.96
C LYS A 287 -6.26 -12.40 11.42
N ASN A 288 -5.89 -11.56 10.47
CA ASN A 288 -5.33 -10.24 10.70
C ASN A 288 -5.65 -9.32 9.51
N PRO A 289 -6.81 -8.63 9.51
CA PRO A 289 -7.16 -7.70 8.44
C PRO A 289 -6.22 -6.47 8.39
N ASP A 290 -5.38 -6.26 9.40
CA ASP A 290 -4.41 -5.17 9.53
C ASP A 290 -2.97 -5.59 9.18
N PHE A 291 -2.79 -6.67 8.42
CA PHE A 291 -1.47 -7.26 8.17
C PHE A 291 -0.46 -6.30 7.53
N HIS A 292 -0.80 -5.62 6.43
CA HIS A 292 0.15 -4.74 5.73
C HIS A 292 0.44 -3.46 6.52
N ARG A 293 -0.58 -2.88 7.17
CA ARG A 293 -0.37 -1.68 8.00
C ARG A 293 0.48 -1.97 9.23
N ARG A 294 0.33 -3.16 9.83
CA ARG A 294 1.15 -3.61 10.95
C ARG A 294 2.58 -3.91 10.49
N ASP A 295 2.75 -4.59 9.35
CA ASP A 295 4.07 -4.84 8.76
C ASP A 295 4.86 -3.53 8.52
N LEU A 296 4.23 -2.51 7.96
CA LEU A 296 4.87 -1.20 7.76
C LEU A 296 5.21 -0.53 9.09
N TRP A 297 4.27 -0.49 10.02
CA TRP A 297 4.44 0.14 11.32
C TRP A 297 5.59 -0.49 12.12
N ASP A 298 5.58 -1.82 12.22
CA ASP A 298 6.52 -2.59 13.01
C ASP A 298 7.93 -2.52 12.39
N ALA A 299 8.05 -2.56 11.06
CA ALA A 299 9.33 -2.39 10.37
C ALA A 299 9.97 -1.02 10.69
N ILE A 300 9.19 0.06 10.65
CA ILE A 300 9.67 1.40 10.99
C ILE A 300 10.04 1.49 12.47
N ALA A 301 9.17 1.00 13.36
CA ALA A 301 9.40 1.03 14.81
C ALA A 301 10.64 0.22 15.23
N ALA A 302 10.96 -0.85 14.48
CA ALA A 302 12.16 -1.66 14.69
C ALA A 302 13.43 -1.09 14.02
N GLY A 303 13.37 0.09 13.40
CA GLY A 303 14.52 0.70 12.73
C GLY A 303 14.82 0.16 11.31
N HIS A 304 13.96 -0.72 10.79
CA HIS A 304 14.03 -1.28 9.43
C HIS A 304 13.15 -0.49 8.46
N ALA A 305 13.40 0.82 8.40
CA ALA A 305 12.73 1.74 7.48
C ALA A 305 12.80 1.24 6.03
N PRO A 306 11.66 1.06 5.34
CA PRO A 306 11.67 0.60 3.96
C PRO A 306 12.11 1.69 2.99
N GLU A 307 12.73 1.26 1.90
CA GLU A 307 13.33 2.12 0.89
C GLU A 307 12.84 1.79 -0.53
N TRP A 308 12.77 2.83 -1.35
CA TRP A 308 12.50 2.75 -2.78
C TRP A 308 13.42 3.70 -3.55
N GLU A 309 13.95 3.24 -4.67
CA GLU A 309 14.64 4.12 -5.61
C GLU A 309 13.62 4.76 -6.55
N LEU A 310 13.52 6.09 -6.51
CA LEU A 310 12.75 6.84 -7.50
C LEU A 310 13.54 6.84 -8.80
N ALA A 311 12.94 6.35 -9.87
CA ALA A 311 13.52 6.34 -11.20
C ALA A 311 12.51 6.85 -12.24
N VAL A 312 13.03 7.26 -13.39
CA VAL A 312 12.22 7.63 -14.55
C VAL A 312 12.65 6.88 -15.80
N GLN A 313 11.67 6.51 -16.62
CA GLN A 313 11.93 6.29 -18.04
C GLN A 313 11.84 7.66 -18.71
N VAL A 314 12.91 8.11 -19.37
CA VAL A 314 12.91 9.35 -20.15
C VAL A 314 12.80 9.00 -21.62
N VAL A 315 11.80 9.57 -22.29
CA VAL A 315 11.48 9.23 -23.67
C VAL A 315 11.62 10.45 -24.57
N ASP A 316 12.21 10.21 -25.74
CA ASP A 316 12.18 11.15 -26.85
C ASP A 316 10.84 11.04 -27.59
N GLU A 317 10.12 12.16 -27.77
CA GLU A 317 8.81 12.18 -28.42
C GLU A 317 8.87 11.61 -29.85
N GLU A 318 10.00 11.80 -30.56
CA GLU A 318 10.18 11.28 -31.91
C GLU A 318 10.33 9.75 -31.94
N ALA A 319 10.98 9.18 -30.92
CA ALA A 319 11.10 7.73 -30.78
C ALA A 319 9.76 7.10 -30.36
N ALA A 320 9.02 7.75 -29.46
CA ALA A 320 7.70 7.31 -29.03
C ALA A 320 6.69 7.21 -30.18
N ALA A 321 6.79 8.11 -31.17
CA ALA A 321 5.90 8.12 -32.34
C ALA A 321 6.07 6.89 -33.25
N ALA A 322 7.16 6.14 -33.11
CA ALA A 322 7.44 4.93 -33.89
C ALA A 322 7.01 3.63 -33.19
N TRP A 323 6.52 3.69 -31.95
CA TRP A 323 6.05 2.53 -31.21
C TRP A 323 4.61 2.17 -31.57
N ASP A 324 4.27 0.89 -31.40
CA ASP A 324 2.93 0.36 -31.72
C ASP A 324 1.86 0.73 -30.68
N PHE A 325 2.18 1.61 -29.74
CA PHE A 325 1.29 2.09 -28.70
C PHE A 325 1.52 3.57 -28.40
N ASP A 326 0.48 4.22 -27.88
CA ASP A 326 0.50 5.65 -27.55
C ASP A 326 0.92 5.87 -26.10
N LEU A 327 1.84 6.81 -25.86
CA LEU A 327 2.26 7.16 -24.50
C LEU A 327 1.19 7.90 -23.70
N LEU A 328 0.19 8.46 -24.35
CA LEU A 328 -0.97 9.04 -23.69
C LEU A 328 -1.98 7.98 -23.23
N ASP A 329 -1.80 6.72 -23.63
CA ASP A 329 -2.66 5.60 -23.23
C ASP A 329 -2.21 5.04 -21.86
N PRO A 330 -2.99 5.23 -20.78
CA PRO A 330 -2.63 4.73 -19.45
C PRO A 330 -2.75 3.21 -19.33
N THR A 331 -3.25 2.50 -20.35
CA THR A 331 -3.31 1.02 -20.38
C THR A 331 -2.02 0.40 -20.89
N LYS A 332 -0.99 1.20 -21.18
CA LYS A 332 0.26 0.78 -21.82
C LYS A 332 1.48 1.05 -20.94
N ILE A 333 2.31 0.03 -20.75
CA ILE A 333 3.68 0.17 -20.22
C ILE A 333 4.63 0.56 -21.35
N ILE A 334 5.78 1.12 -20.96
CA ILE A 334 6.96 1.18 -21.80
C ILE A 334 7.88 0.04 -21.34
N PRO A 335 8.07 -1.03 -22.15
CA PRO A 335 9.06 -2.06 -21.84
C PRO A 335 10.42 -1.45 -21.51
N GLU A 336 11.09 -1.93 -20.46
CA GLU A 336 12.37 -1.37 -20.01
C GLU A 336 13.47 -1.51 -21.08
N GLU A 337 13.32 -2.44 -22.03
CA GLU A 337 14.19 -2.61 -23.20
C GLU A 337 14.11 -1.45 -24.20
N LEU A 338 12.98 -0.73 -24.24
CA LEU A 338 12.80 0.45 -25.11
C LEU A 338 13.29 1.73 -24.43
N ALA A 339 13.08 1.84 -23.12
CA ALA A 339 13.52 2.97 -22.31
C ALA A 339 13.95 2.48 -20.92
N PRO A 340 15.26 2.41 -20.63
CA PRO A 340 15.74 1.93 -19.34
C PRO A 340 15.43 2.93 -18.23
N LEU A 341 15.34 2.41 -17.01
CA LEU A 341 15.17 3.24 -15.82
C LEU A 341 16.41 4.07 -15.51
N GLN A 342 16.20 5.35 -15.23
CA GLN A 342 17.23 6.29 -14.76
C GLN A 342 16.95 6.64 -13.30
N PRO A 343 17.75 6.13 -12.34
CA PRO A 343 17.59 6.46 -10.93
C PRO A 343 17.79 7.96 -10.67
N LEU A 344 16.89 8.55 -9.89
CA LEU A 344 16.89 9.95 -9.51
C LEU A 344 17.27 10.17 -8.04
N GLY A 345 16.82 9.29 -7.14
CA GLY A 345 17.08 9.42 -5.71
C GLY A 345 16.47 8.31 -4.88
N LEU A 346 16.68 8.38 -3.57
CA LEU A 346 16.22 7.38 -2.60
C LEU A 346 15.08 7.94 -1.76
N LEU A 347 13.99 7.19 -1.65
CA LEU A 347 12.91 7.39 -0.71
C LEU A 347 13.10 6.43 0.47
N ARG A 348 13.12 6.93 1.70
CA ARG A 348 13.20 6.13 2.93
C ARG A 348 12.10 6.54 3.91
N LEU A 349 11.27 5.60 4.37
CA LEU A 349 10.18 5.86 5.33
C LEU A 349 10.63 5.51 6.75
N ASP A 350 10.87 6.51 7.58
CA ASP A 350 11.57 6.37 8.85
C ASP A 350 10.76 6.79 10.08
N ALA A 351 9.54 7.30 9.92
CA ALA A 351 8.70 7.68 11.04
C ALA A 351 7.22 7.35 10.85
N ASN A 352 6.66 6.68 11.85
CA ASN A 352 5.23 6.43 11.95
C ASN A 352 4.47 7.71 12.33
N PRO A 353 3.19 7.88 11.94
CA PRO A 353 2.38 9.00 12.40
C PRO A 353 2.16 8.95 13.93
N ALA A 354 2.10 10.11 14.57
CA ALA A 354 1.70 10.21 15.98
C ALA A 354 0.20 9.91 16.16
N ASN A 355 -0.62 10.41 15.23
CA ASN A 355 -2.05 10.17 15.17
C ASN A 355 -2.50 9.79 13.76
N TYR A 356 -3.00 8.56 13.60
CA TYR A 356 -3.45 8.03 12.31
C TYR A 356 -4.52 8.93 11.65
N PHE A 357 -5.49 9.44 12.42
CA PHE A 357 -6.57 10.24 11.85
C PHE A 357 -6.06 11.61 11.35
N ALA A 358 -5.34 12.34 12.19
CA ALA A 358 -4.81 13.67 11.90
C ALA A 358 -3.85 13.69 10.71
N GLU A 359 -3.07 12.62 10.54
CA GLU A 359 -2.03 12.53 9.51
C GLU A 359 -2.50 11.64 8.33
N THR A 360 -2.74 10.35 8.56
CA THR A 360 -3.04 9.39 7.47
C THR A 360 -4.46 9.51 6.92
N GLU A 361 -5.49 9.66 7.77
CA GLU A 361 -6.86 9.78 7.29
C GLU A 361 -7.08 11.13 6.59
N GLN A 362 -6.50 12.19 7.13
CA GLN A 362 -6.68 13.57 6.66
C GLN A 362 -5.67 14.06 5.61
N VAL A 363 -4.66 13.27 5.23
CA VAL A 363 -3.83 13.62 4.05
C VAL A 363 -4.68 13.60 2.77
N MET A 364 -4.57 14.66 1.97
CA MET A 364 -5.37 14.89 0.76
C MET A 364 -4.43 15.07 -0.43
N PHE A 365 -3.95 13.95 -0.98
CA PHE A 365 -3.11 13.95 -2.17
C PHE A 365 -3.86 14.47 -3.40
N GLN A 366 -3.15 15.09 -4.34
CA GLN A 366 -3.73 15.51 -5.63
C GLN A 366 -2.68 15.44 -6.76
N PRO A 367 -2.97 14.82 -7.91
CA PRO A 367 -2.10 14.96 -9.08
C PRO A 367 -1.93 16.42 -9.55
N GLY A 368 -2.86 17.31 -9.17
CA GLY A 368 -2.78 18.75 -9.38
C GLY A 368 -1.74 19.46 -8.51
N HIS A 369 -1.21 18.81 -7.46
CA HIS A 369 -0.05 19.29 -6.72
C HIS A 369 1.20 19.05 -7.55
N ILE A 370 1.49 20.01 -8.42
CA ILE A 370 2.61 20.02 -9.34
C ILE A 370 3.49 21.24 -9.05
N VAL A 371 4.79 21.08 -9.30
CA VAL A 371 5.80 22.13 -9.09
C VAL A 371 6.43 22.54 -10.42
N ARG A 372 7.12 23.69 -10.43
CA ARG A 372 7.94 24.09 -11.59
C ARG A 372 8.87 22.95 -11.97
N GLY A 373 8.97 22.67 -13.27
CA GLY A 373 9.82 21.62 -13.82
C GLY A 373 9.15 20.27 -14.06
N VAL A 374 7.87 20.14 -13.67
CA VAL A 374 7.01 19.03 -14.05
C VAL A 374 5.75 19.60 -14.72
N ASP A 375 5.27 19.00 -15.81
CA ASP A 375 3.99 19.36 -16.45
C ASP A 375 3.20 18.09 -16.83
N PHE A 376 1.93 18.28 -17.17
CA PHE A 376 1.02 17.22 -17.56
C PHE A 376 1.18 16.83 -19.04
N SER A 377 0.79 15.60 -19.38
CA SER A 377 0.52 15.18 -20.75
C SER A 377 -0.98 15.29 -21.09
N ASP A 378 -1.34 14.98 -22.32
CA ASP A 378 -2.73 14.95 -22.79
C ASP A 378 -3.40 13.57 -22.56
N ASP A 379 -2.86 12.75 -21.65
CA ASP A 379 -3.49 11.52 -21.18
C ASP A 379 -4.92 11.81 -20.66
N PRO A 380 -5.98 11.29 -21.31
CA PRO A 380 -7.36 11.64 -20.95
C PRO A 380 -7.81 11.15 -19.57
N LEU A 381 -7.12 10.16 -18.99
CA LEU A 381 -7.35 9.73 -17.61
C LEU A 381 -6.70 10.71 -16.64
N LEU A 382 -5.44 11.12 -16.87
CA LEU A 382 -4.76 12.10 -16.04
C LEU A 382 -5.53 13.43 -16.00
N GLN A 383 -5.98 13.92 -17.15
CA GLN A 383 -6.68 15.20 -17.28
C GLN A 383 -7.90 15.31 -16.35
N GLY A 384 -8.74 14.28 -16.27
CA GLY A 384 -9.90 14.31 -15.36
C GLY A 384 -9.55 14.09 -13.88
N ARG A 385 -8.42 13.41 -13.58
CA ARG A 385 -7.94 13.27 -12.20
C ARG A 385 -7.54 14.61 -11.59
N ILE A 386 -6.97 15.53 -12.39
CA ILE A 386 -6.61 16.89 -11.92
C ILE A 386 -7.84 17.61 -11.36
N PHE A 387 -9.01 17.44 -11.98
CA PHE A 387 -10.27 17.97 -11.45
C PHE A 387 -10.74 17.21 -10.18
N SER A 388 -10.84 15.88 -10.28
CA SER A 388 -11.51 15.07 -9.26
C SER A 388 -10.86 15.17 -7.87
N TYR A 389 -9.53 15.22 -7.81
CA TYR A 389 -8.81 15.22 -6.55
C TYR A 389 -8.88 16.57 -5.83
N LEU A 390 -9.16 17.68 -6.51
CA LEU A 390 -9.44 18.95 -5.86
C LEU A 390 -10.86 18.97 -5.30
N ASP A 391 -11.83 18.54 -6.12
CA ASP A 391 -13.26 18.54 -5.79
C ASP A 391 -13.59 17.64 -4.59
N THR A 392 -13.08 16.39 -4.59
CA THR A 392 -13.46 15.39 -3.58
C THR A 392 -13.06 15.78 -2.15
N GLN A 393 -12.10 16.70 -1.98
CA GLN A 393 -11.70 17.15 -0.64
C GLN A 393 -12.76 18.03 0.02
N LEU A 394 -13.61 18.71 -0.76
CA LEU A 394 -14.75 19.43 -0.23
C LEU A 394 -15.70 18.49 0.53
N ASN A 395 -15.94 17.29 -0.02
CA ASN A 395 -16.73 16.26 0.63
C ASN A 395 -16.03 15.70 1.87
N ARG A 396 -14.75 15.31 1.76
CA ARG A 396 -14.02 14.67 2.86
C ARG A 396 -13.74 15.59 4.04
N HIS A 397 -13.42 16.86 3.78
CA HIS A 397 -13.10 17.84 4.80
C HIS A 397 -14.32 18.61 5.30
N GLY A 398 -15.37 18.73 4.48
CA GLY A 398 -16.53 19.58 4.77
C GLY A 398 -16.31 21.07 4.50
N GLY A 399 -15.24 21.46 3.80
CA GLY A 399 -14.94 22.85 3.50
C GLY A 399 -13.72 23.07 2.60
N PRO A 400 -13.43 24.31 2.20
CA PRO A 400 -12.39 24.63 1.21
C PRO A 400 -10.98 24.79 1.79
N ASN A 401 -10.82 24.82 3.12
CA ASN A 401 -9.54 25.12 3.79
C ASN A 401 -8.72 23.86 4.14
N PHE A 402 -8.91 22.74 3.44
CA PHE A 402 -8.23 21.47 3.74
C PHE A 402 -6.70 21.52 3.61
N GLU A 403 -6.16 22.42 2.77
CA GLU A 403 -4.71 22.66 2.67
C GLU A 403 -4.12 23.34 3.91
N GLN A 404 -4.95 23.78 4.86
CA GLN A 404 -4.52 24.34 6.13
C GLN A 404 -4.36 23.28 7.23
N LEU A 405 -4.81 22.04 6.99
CA LEU A 405 -4.57 20.92 7.91
C LEU A 405 -3.06 20.65 8.00
N PRO A 406 -2.50 20.36 9.19
CA PRO A 406 -1.06 20.22 9.38
C PRO A 406 -0.35 19.34 8.33
N ILE A 407 -0.88 18.14 8.07
CA ILE A 407 -0.31 17.20 7.09
C ILE A 407 -0.40 17.67 5.62
N ASN A 408 -1.30 18.60 5.30
CA ASN A 408 -1.48 19.14 3.94
C ASN A 408 -0.74 20.46 3.71
N ARG A 409 -0.34 21.16 4.77
CA ARG A 409 0.36 22.43 4.65
C ARG A 409 1.70 22.23 3.94
N PRO A 410 2.09 23.14 3.03
CA PRO A 410 3.44 23.15 2.51
C PRO A 410 4.42 23.66 3.56
N VAL A 411 5.69 23.27 3.43
CA VAL A 411 6.80 23.81 4.24
C VAL A 411 7.27 25.20 3.74
N THR A 412 6.70 25.68 2.64
CA THR A 412 6.96 27.00 2.05
C THR A 412 5.88 28.02 2.42
N PRO A 413 6.19 29.33 2.46
CA PRO A 413 5.17 30.34 2.72
C PRO A 413 4.06 30.39 1.66
N VAL A 414 2.79 30.43 2.09
CA VAL A 414 1.63 30.59 1.21
C VAL A 414 1.27 32.08 1.08
N ARG A 415 1.22 32.60 -0.16
CA ARG A 415 0.92 34.01 -0.45
C ARG A 415 -0.05 34.14 -1.63
N ASN A 416 -1.33 34.34 -1.34
CA ASN A 416 -2.37 34.52 -2.37
C ASN A 416 -3.51 35.43 -1.87
N ASN A 417 -4.56 35.53 -2.68
CA ASN A 417 -5.76 36.33 -2.42
C ASN A 417 -6.98 35.48 -2.03
N ASN A 418 -6.82 34.18 -1.74
CA ASN A 418 -7.90 33.35 -1.23
C ASN A 418 -8.26 33.81 0.19
N ARG A 419 -9.56 33.89 0.52
CA ARG A 419 -10.08 34.39 1.80
C ARG A 419 -11.28 33.57 2.26
N ASP A 420 -11.63 33.76 3.52
CA ASP A 420 -12.84 33.24 4.16
C ASP A 420 -12.91 31.70 4.12
N GLY A 421 -14.09 31.14 3.84
CA GLY A 421 -14.37 29.70 3.92
C GLY A 421 -14.49 29.18 5.36
N ALA A 422 -15.21 28.07 5.53
CA ALA A 422 -15.35 27.43 6.84
C ALA A 422 -13.98 27.03 7.42
N ALA A 423 -13.84 27.13 8.75
CA ALA A 423 -12.62 26.78 9.48
C ALA A 423 -11.34 27.48 8.95
N GLN A 424 -11.43 28.75 8.59
CA GLN A 424 -10.26 29.57 8.26
C GLN A 424 -9.35 29.71 9.49
N ASN A 425 -8.17 29.11 9.45
CA ASN A 425 -7.21 29.09 10.56
C ASN A 425 -6.14 30.17 10.45
N LEU A 426 -6.18 31.02 9.41
CA LEU A 426 -5.23 32.10 9.18
C LEU A 426 -5.90 33.49 9.28
N ILE A 427 -5.21 34.44 9.91
CA ILE A 427 -5.61 35.86 9.93
C ILE A 427 -4.78 36.62 8.88
N HIS A 428 -5.40 36.91 7.75
CA HIS A 428 -4.73 37.60 6.64
C HIS A 428 -4.60 39.11 6.91
N THR A 429 -3.37 39.62 6.93
CA THR A 429 -3.10 41.05 7.16
C THR A 429 -3.20 41.92 5.90
N ASN A 430 -3.16 41.32 4.71
CA ASN A 430 -3.41 42.05 3.46
C ASN A 430 -4.91 42.38 3.30
N THR A 431 -5.23 43.66 3.43
CA THR A 431 -6.58 44.23 3.29
C THR A 431 -7.00 44.52 1.85
N ALA A 432 -6.12 44.32 0.86
CA ALA A 432 -6.42 44.41 -0.56
C ALA A 432 -6.20 43.06 -1.28
N PRO A 433 -7.06 42.05 -1.04
CA PRO A 433 -6.93 40.71 -1.61
C PRO A 433 -7.43 40.63 -3.06
N TYR A 434 -6.89 41.46 -3.95
CA TYR A 434 -7.20 41.46 -5.38
C TYR A 434 -5.99 41.89 -6.21
N SER A 435 -5.97 41.57 -7.50
CA SER A 435 -4.89 41.93 -8.42
C SER A 435 -5.46 42.36 -9.79
N PRO A 436 -4.92 43.41 -10.43
CA PRO A 436 -3.87 44.30 -9.93
C PRO A 436 -4.36 45.23 -8.81
N ASN A 437 -3.46 45.67 -7.92
CA ASN A 437 -3.77 46.61 -6.84
C ASN A 437 -2.61 47.59 -6.58
N THR A 438 -2.91 48.77 -6.04
CA THR A 438 -1.90 49.73 -5.55
C THR A 438 -1.90 49.86 -4.03
N LEU A 439 -3.03 49.58 -3.36
CA LEU A 439 -3.16 49.67 -1.90
C LEU A 439 -2.21 48.72 -1.16
N ASN A 440 -1.93 47.54 -1.73
CA ASN A 440 -0.91 46.61 -1.25
C ASN A 440 0.32 46.56 -2.18
N LYS A 441 0.59 47.65 -2.90
CA LYS A 441 1.78 47.85 -3.75
C LYS A 441 1.99 46.74 -4.79
N GLY A 442 0.92 46.16 -5.31
CA GLY A 442 0.97 45.10 -6.31
C GLY A 442 1.32 43.71 -5.76
N TYR A 443 1.37 43.52 -4.44
CA TYR A 443 1.60 42.22 -3.81
C TYR A 443 0.28 41.47 -3.48
N PRO A 444 0.31 40.12 -3.42
CA PRO A 444 1.40 39.25 -3.91
C PRO A 444 1.61 39.41 -5.42
N ARG A 445 2.88 39.39 -5.87
CA ARG A 445 3.23 39.58 -7.29
C ARG A 445 2.91 38.29 -8.08
N GLN A 446 2.58 38.45 -9.35
CA GLN A 446 2.50 37.31 -10.28
C GLN A 446 3.90 36.69 -10.44
N ALA A 447 3.96 35.37 -10.46
CA ALA A 447 5.17 34.62 -10.83
C ALA A 447 4.90 33.89 -12.15
N GLY A 448 5.91 33.83 -13.01
CA GLY A 448 5.84 33.16 -14.31
C GLY A 448 7.16 32.47 -14.61
N ARG A 449 7.35 32.07 -15.88
CA ARG A 449 8.57 31.38 -16.30
C ARG A 449 9.84 32.18 -15.98
N ASP A 450 9.82 33.49 -16.28
CA ASP A 450 10.99 34.36 -16.24
C ASP A 450 11.13 35.17 -14.93
N GLU A 451 10.14 35.11 -14.04
CA GLU A 451 10.16 35.85 -12.77
C GLU A 451 9.52 35.05 -11.63
N GLY A 452 10.20 35.00 -10.48
CA GLY A 452 9.63 34.45 -9.24
C GLY A 452 9.49 32.92 -9.21
N ARG A 453 10.22 32.19 -10.08
CA ARG A 453 10.19 30.72 -10.20
C ARG A 453 8.76 30.17 -10.32
N GLY A 454 7.89 30.88 -11.05
CA GLY A 454 6.52 30.46 -11.26
C GLY A 454 6.44 29.14 -12.03
N PHE A 455 5.42 28.34 -11.72
CA PHE A 455 4.98 27.24 -12.60
C PHE A 455 4.67 27.80 -13.99
N PHE A 456 4.96 27.01 -15.03
CA PHE A 456 4.57 27.30 -16.39
C PHE A 456 4.28 25.98 -17.11
N THR A 457 3.21 25.96 -17.91
CA THR A 457 2.95 24.88 -18.86
C THR A 457 4.08 24.83 -19.88
N ASP A 458 4.46 23.62 -20.32
CA ASP A 458 5.46 23.44 -21.37
C ASP A 458 5.13 24.33 -22.58
N PRO A 459 6.00 25.31 -22.90
CA PRO A 459 5.73 26.31 -23.93
C PRO A 459 5.69 25.71 -25.34
N ASN A 460 6.20 24.48 -25.52
CA ASN A 460 6.23 23.78 -26.79
C ASN A 460 5.01 22.86 -26.99
N ARG A 461 4.13 22.70 -25.99
CA ARG A 461 2.89 21.92 -26.14
C ARG A 461 2.04 22.51 -27.26
N LYS A 462 1.74 21.67 -28.25
CA LYS A 462 0.83 21.98 -29.35
C LYS A 462 -0.37 21.06 -29.26
N VAL A 463 -1.56 21.62 -29.44
CA VAL A 463 -2.76 20.80 -29.64
C VAL A 463 -2.65 20.15 -31.02
N ALA A 464 -2.48 18.84 -31.06
CA ALA A 464 -2.37 18.09 -32.32
C ALA A 464 -3.62 18.33 -33.18
N ALA A 465 -3.43 18.75 -34.44
CA ALA A 465 -4.51 18.86 -35.40
C ALA A 465 -5.01 17.45 -35.74
N SER A 466 -6.29 17.16 -35.46
CA SER A 466 -6.87 15.88 -35.80
C SER A 466 -7.23 15.82 -37.29
N GLY A 467 -6.52 14.98 -38.05
CA GLY A 467 -6.95 14.48 -39.36
C GLY A 467 -6.05 14.88 -40.54
N SER A 468 -5.84 13.92 -41.44
CA SER A 468 -5.09 14.01 -42.72
C SER A 468 -5.73 14.92 -43.79
N GLY A 469 -6.47 15.94 -43.38
CA GLY A 469 -7.02 16.94 -44.29
C GLY A 469 -6.02 18.06 -44.51
N SER A 470 -5.49 18.18 -45.73
CA SER A 470 -4.76 19.36 -46.17
C SER A 470 -5.68 20.59 -46.11
N GLY A 471 -5.61 21.33 -45.01
CA GLY A 471 -6.38 22.56 -44.82
C GLY A 471 -6.01 23.18 -43.50
N SER A 472 -5.83 24.50 -43.49
CA SER A 472 -5.46 25.35 -42.35
C SER A 472 -6.54 25.46 -41.25
N GLY A 473 -7.21 24.35 -40.90
CA GLY A 473 -8.21 24.28 -39.84
C GLY A 473 -7.60 23.68 -38.57
N GLY A 474 -7.70 24.40 -37.45
CA GLY A 474 -7.20 23.93 -36.14
C GLY A 474 -7.89 22.65 -35.65
N ALA A 475 -7.38 22.08 -34.55
CA ALA A 475 -7.97 20.90 -33.92
C ALA A 475 -9.47 21.09 -33.62
N SER A 476 -10.30 20.13 -34.02
CA SER A 476 -11.73 20.15 -33.73
C SER A 476 -12.02 19.64 -32.31
N LEU A 477 -12.91 20.30 -31.57
CA LEU A 477 -13.43 19.79 -30.30
C LEU A 477 -14.26 18.51 -30.56
N VAL A 478 -13.83 17.38 -30.00
CA VAL A 478 -14.47 16.06 -30.21
C VAL A 478 -14.62 15.30 -28.89
N ARG A 479 -15.64 14.43 -28.82
CA ARG A 479 -15.74 13.36 -27.81
C ARG A 479 -15.46 12.03 -28.48
N ARG A 480 -14.18 11.74 -28.73
CA ARG A 480 -13.74 10.54 -29.43
C ARG A 480 -12.42 10.05 -28.83
N ARG A 481 -12.28 8.73 -28.71
CA ARG A 481 -11.02 8.07 -28.37
C ARG A 481 -10.12 7.97 -29.62
N PRO A 482 -8.83 8.25 -29.54
CA PRO A 482 -7.94 8.13 -30.70
C PRO A 482 -7.81 6.67 -31.14
N GLN A 483 -7.55 6.45 -32.44
CA GLN A 483 -7.38 5.10 -32.98
C GLN A 483 -6.11 4.42 -32.45
N SER A 484 -5.10 5.20 -32.04
CA SER A 484 -3.87 4.70 -31.43
C SER A 484 -4.09 3.97 -30.10
N PHE A 485 -5.27 4.12 -29.48
CA PHE A 485 -5.63 3.47 -28.23
C PHE A 485 -6.37 2.13 -28.43
N ALA A 486 -6.62 1.71 -29.67
CA ALA A 486 -7.55 0.62 -30.00
C ALA A 486 -7.01 -0.80 -29.76
N ASP A 487 -5.69 -0.98 -29.57
CA ASP A 487 -5.14 -2.27 -29.17
C ASP A 487 -5.29 -2.46 -27.67
N HIS A 488 -6.02 -3.49 -27.28
CA HIS A 488 -6.33 -3.81 -25.88
C HIS A 488 -5.77 -5.17 -25.44
N TRP A 489 -5.10 -5.92 -26.32
CA TRP A 489 -4.78 -7.34 -26.11
C TRP A 489 -3.30 -7.67 -26.23
N SER A 490 -2.53 -6.94 -27.06
CA SER A 490 -1.09 -7.21 -27.24
C SER A 490 -0.29 -7.02 -25.94
N GLN A 491 -0.47 -5.91 -25.21
CA GLN A 491 0.26 -5.75 -23.96
C GLN A 491 -0.17 -6.68 -22.80
N PRO A 492 -1.46 -7.03 -22.63
CA PRO A 492 -1.82 -8.15 -21.76
C PRO A 492 -1.10 -9.45 -22.11
N ARG A 493 -0.93 -9.75 -23.41
CA ARG A 493 -0.17 -10.92 -23.88
C ARG A 493 1.32 -10.79 -23.56
N LEU A 494 1.91 -9.62 -23.77
CA LEU A 494 3.29 -9.31 -23.36
C LEU A 494 3.51 -9.58 -21.86
N PHE A 495 2.61 -9.09 -21.01
CA PHE A 495 2.67 -9.32 -19.57
C PHE A 495 2.61 -10.83 -19.26
N TYR A 496 1.60 -11.53 -19.78
CA TYR A 496 1.43 -12.98 -19.56
C TYR A 496 2.66 -13.79 -19.98
N ASN A 497 3.23 -13.49 -21.16
CA ASN A 497 4.42 -14.17 -21.66
C ASN A 497 5.66 -13.95 -20.77
N SER A 498 5.68 -12.85 -20.02
CA SER A 498 6.82 -12.44 -19.17
C SER A 498 6.78 -13.02 -17.76
N LEU A 499 5.73 -13.77 -17.43
CA LEU A 499 5.57 -14.48 -16.17
C LEU A 499 6.24 -15.86 -16.23
N THR A 500 6.73 -16.35 -15.10
CA THR A 500 7.13 -17.75 -14.98
C THR A 500 5.91 -18.68 -15.13
N SER A 501 6.13 -19.96 -15.43
CA SER A 501 5.02 -20.93 -15.63
C SER A 501 4.10 -21.05 -14.42
N VAL A 502 4.65 -20.99 -13.20
CA VAL A 502 3.87 -20.98 -11.96
C VAL A 502 3.08 -19.69 -11.77
N GLU A 503 3.65 -18.53 -12.12
CA GLU A 503 2.93 -17.26 -12.04
C GLU A 503 1.79 -17.18 -13.07
N GLN A 504 1.99 -17.76 -14.27
CA GLN A 504 0.93 -17.94 -15.25
C GLN A 504 -0.19 -18.84 -14.70
N GLN A 505 0.16 -19.93 -14.00
CA GLN A 505 -0.82 -20.81 -13.36
C GLN A 505 -1.60 -20.09 -12.27
N LEU A 506 -0.93 -19.37 -11.37
CA LEU A 506 -1.59 -18.61 -10.28
C LEU A 506 -2.53 -17.52 -10.82
N LEU A 507 -2.15 -16.86 -11.91
CA LEU A 507 -3.03 -15.91 -12.61
C LEU A 507 -4.28 -16.60 -13.16
N ILE A 508 -4.11 -17.76 -13.80
CA ILE A 508 -5.23 -18.53 -14.35
C ILE A 508 -6.13 -19.06 -13.25
N ASP A 509 -5.57 -19.54 -12.14
CA ASP A 509 -6.33 -20.02 -10.99
C ASP A 509 -7.10 -18.89 -10.30
N ALA A 510 -6.55 -17.66 -10.27
CA ALA A 510 -7.29 -16.49 -9.83
C ALA A 510 -8.51 -16.21 -10.75
N MET A 511 -8.32 -16.27 -12.08
CA MET A 511 -9.43 -16.11 -13.02
C MET A 511 -10.46 -17.24 -12.90
N ARG A 512 -10.02 -18.50 -12.74
CA ARG A 512 -10.91 -19.65 -12.50
C ARG A 512 -11.76 -19.42 -11.24
N PHE A 513 -11.12 -19.00 -10.15
CA PHE A 513 -11.81 -18.72 -8.88
C PHE A 513 -12.86 -17.62 -9.05
N GLU A 514 -12.52 -16.48 -9.63
CA GLU A 514 -13.45 -15.35 -9.74
C GLU A 514 -14.56 -15.60 -10.78
N VAL A 515 -14.21 -16.06 -11.97
CA VAL A 515 -15.18 -16.28 -13.07
C VAL A 515 -16.13 -17.44 -12.77
N SER A 516 -15.74 -18.42 -11.94
CA SER A 516 -16.67 -19.47 -11.49
C SER A 516 -17.84 -18.95 -10.64
N GLN A 517 -17.75 -17.72 -10.14
CA GLN A 517 -18.77 -17.09 -9.30
C GLN A 517 -19.72 -16.17 -10.09
N VAL A 518 -19.52 -16.02 -11.41
CA VAL A 518 -20.33 -15.11 -12.24
C VAL A 518 -21.33 -15.84 -13.13
N SER A 519 -22.39 -15.15 -13.55
CA SER A 519 -23.43 -15.72 -14.42
C SER A 519 -22.89 -16.26 -15.76
N PRO A 520 -23.43 -17.36 -16.32
CA PRO A 520 -22.90 -18.01 -17.54
C PRO A 520 -22.73 -17.10 -18.77
N ALA A 521 -23.66 -16.18 -19.01
CA ALA A 521 -23.55 -15.25 -20.15
C ALA A 521 -22.32 -14.32 -20.03
N ILE A 522 -21.95 -13.94 -18.79
CA ILE A 522 -20.75 -13.14 -18.53
C ILE A 522 -19.51 -14.03 -18.70
N GLN A 523 -19.55 -15.27 -18.23
CA GLN A 523 -18.46 -16.24 -18.41
C GLN A 523 -18.09 -16.39 -19.91
N GLU A 524 -19.08 -16.57 -20.78
CA GLU A 524 -18.86 -16.67 -22.24
C GLU A 524 -18.18 -15.42 -22.81
N ASN A 525 -18.65 -14.23 -22.42
CA ASN A 525 -18.06 -12.96 -22.87
C ASN A 525 -16.61 -12.79 -22.38
N VAL A 526 -16.32 -13.21 -21.15
CA VAL A 526 -14.96 -13.20 -20.59
C VAL A 526 -14.04 -14.11 -21.42
N LEU A 527 -14.47 -15.33 -21.73
CA LEU A 527 -13.69 -16.26 -22.55
C LEU A 527 -13.40 -15.69 -23.95
N VAL A 528 -14.34 -14.95 -24.55
CA VAL A 528 -14.09 -14.25 -25.82
C VAL A 528 -12.96 -13.22 -25.70
N GLN A 529 -12.92 -12.43 -24.62
CA GLN A 529 -11.86 -11.44 -24.43
C GLN A 529 -10.52 -12.09 -24.10
N LEU A 530 -10.49 -13.11 -23.24
CA LEU A 530 -9.27 -13.85 -22.90
C LEU A 530 -8.69 -14.55 -24.14
N ASN A 531 -9.55 -15.10 -25.00
CA ASN A 531 -9.12 -15.74 -26.25
C ASN A 531 -8.40 -14.78 -27.18
N LYS A 532 -8.67 -13.48 -27.15
CA LYS A 532 -7.93 -12.49 -27.96
C LYS A 532 -6.53 -12.19 -27.42
N ILE A 533 -6.27 -12.49 -26.15
CA ILE A 533 -4.95 -12.39 -25.52
C ILE A 533 -4.15 -13.67 -25.78
N SER A 534 -4.73 -14.81 -25.39
CA SER A 534 -4.14 -16.13 -25.50
C SER A 534 -5.22 -17.20 -25.53
N HIS A 535 -5.19 -18.04 -26.56
CA HIS A 535 -6.10 -19.19 -26.65
C HIS A 535 -5.89 -20.17 -25.47
N ASP A 536 -4.64 -20.42 -25.07
CA ASP A 536 -4.30 -21.29 -23.94
C ASP A 536 -4.96 -20.82 -22.63
N VAL A 537 -4.87 -19.51 -22.35
CA VAL A 537 -5.51 -18.92 -21.17
C VAL A 537 -7.02 -19.13 -21.21
N ALA A 538 -7.65 -18.89 -22.36
CA ALA A 538 -9.08 -19.09 -22.52
C ALA A 538 -9.49 -20.56 -22.32
N VAL A 539 -8.74 -21.51 -22.89
CA VAL A 539 -8.98 -22.96 -22.73
C VAL A 539 -8.87 -23.40 -21.28
N ARG A 540 -7.80 -22.98 -20.59
CA ARG A 540 -7.55 -23.40 -19.20
C ARG A 540 -8.57 -22.81 -18.23
N VAL A 541 -9.03 -21.59 -18.44
CA VAL A 541 -10.13 -21.00 -17.66
C VAL A 541 -11.46 -21.71 -17.99
N ALA A 542 -11.78 -21.90 -19.28
CA ALA A 542 -13.03 -22.54 -19.71
C ALA A 542 -13.20 -23.96 -19.17
N THR A 543 -12.10 -24.70 -19.03
CA THR A 543 -12.09 -26.07 -18.48
C THR A 543 -12.71 -26.14 -17.08
N THR A 544 -12.40 -25.18 -16.18
CA THR A 544 -12.99 -25.14 -14.83
C THR A 544 -14.47 -24.74 -14.84
N LEU A 545 -14.87 -23.95 -15.84
CA LEU A 545 -16.26 -23.50 -16.01
C LEU A 545 -17.15 -24.56 -16.68
N GLY A 546 -16.57 -25.62 -17.24
CA GLY A 546 -17.30 -26.62 -18.02
C GLY A 546 -17.84 -26.06 -19.34
N LEU A 547 -17.13 -25.09 -19.92
CA LEU A 547 -17.47 -24.43 -21.18
C LEU A 547 -16.42 -24.73 -22.26
N ASP A 548 -16.82 -24.61 -23.52
CA ASP A 548 -15.87 -24.63 -24.64
C ASP A 548 -15.27 -23.24 -24.85
N ALA A 549 -13.94 -23.16 -24.98
CA ALA A 549 -13.30 -21.92 -25.37
C ALA A 549 -13.63 -21.57 -26.83
N PRO A 550 -13.75 -20.28 -27.18
CA PRO A 550 -13.85 -19.86 -28.58
C PRO A 550 -12.66 -20.35 -29.40
N ALA A 551 -12.85 -20.54 -30.71
CA ALA A 551 -11.74 -20.85 -31.60
C ALA A 551 -10.64 -19.77 -31.53
N ALA A 552 -9.38 -20.19 -31.63
CA ALA A 552 -8.23 -19.29 -31.57
C ALA A 552 -8.37 -18.09 -32.54
N ASP A 553 -8.14 -16.89 -32.03
CA ASP A 553 -8.13 -15.63 -32.78
C ASP A 553 -6.72 -15.03 -32.74
N PRO A 554 -5.86 -15.31 -33.74
CA PRO A 554 -4.45 -14.95 -33.69
C PRO A 554 -4.16 -13.47 -33.92
N THR A 555 -5.18 -12.60 -34.00
CA THR A 555 -5.05 -11.18 -34.36
C THR A 555 -4.01 -10.43 -33.51
N TYR A 556 -3.91 -10.75 -32.21
CA TYR A 556 -3.01 -10.07 -31.26
C TYR A 556 -1.98 -11.02 -30.60
N TYR A 557 -1.88 -12.26 -31.08
CA TYR A 557 -0.95 -13.22 -30.50
C TYR A 557 0.49 -12.90 -30.90
N HIS A 558 1.38 -12.96 -29.92
CA HIS A 558 2.82 -12.86 -30.12
C HIS A 558 3.55 -13.52 -28.95
N ASP A 559 4.84 -13.76 -29.12
CA ASP A 559 5.67 -14.43 -28.11
C ASP A 559 6.71 -13.49 -27.47
N ASN A 560 6.62 -12.18 -27.74
CA ASN A 560 7.46 -11.19 -27.08
C ASN A 560 7.28 -11.23 -25.55
N THR A 561 8.38 -10.98 -24.84
CA THR A 561 8.49 -10.84 -23.39
C THR A 561 9.17 -9.51 -23.04
N THR A 562 9.02 -9.04 -21.80
CA THR A 562 9.79 -7.92 -21.24
C THR A 562 10.27 -8.28 -19.84
N ALA A 563 11.48 -7.85 -19.51
CA ALA A 563 12.17 -8.17 -18.27
C ALA A 563 11.55 -7.46 -17.07
N GLY A 564 11.91 -7.93 -15.88
CA GLY A 564 11.59 -7.25 -14.64
C GLY A 564 10.11 -7.27 -14.27
N LEU A 565 9.30 -8.19 -14.82
CA LEU A 565 7.87 -8.32 -14.47
C LEU A 565 7.55 -9.48 -13.52
N SER A 566 8.40 -10.51 -13.42
CA SER A 566 8.20 -11.61 -12.48
C SER A 566 8.40 -11.16 -11.03
N ILE A 567 7.57 -11.67 -10.13
CA ILE A 567 7.68 -11.55 -8.67
C ILE A 567 8.41 -12.76 -8.08
N MET A 568 8.08 -13.97 -8.54
CA MET A 568 8.59 -15.22 -7.97
C MET A 568 9.85 -15.76 -8.67
N GLY A 569 10.32 -15.09 -9.73
CA GLY A 569 11.48 -15.52 -10.51
C GLY A 569 12.85 -15.14 -9.92
N GLU A 570 12.88 -14.24 -8.94
CA GLU A 570 14.13 -13.76 -8.33
C GLU A 570 14.04 -13.81 -6.79
N PRO A 571 15.13 -14.17 -6.09
CA PRO A 571 15.17 -14.13 -4.63
C PRO A 571 15.15 -12.69 -4.12
N LEU A 572 14.64 -12.52 -2.90
CA LEU A 572 14.66 -11.24 -2.19
C LEU A 572 16.11 -10.78 -1.94
N PRO A 573 16.42 -9.49 -2.16
CA PRO A 573 17.74 -8.92 -1.91
C PRO A 573 18.09 -8.86 -0.41
N SER A 574 17.08 -8.90 0.46
CA SER A 574 17.24 -8.92 1.91
C SER A 574 16.13 -9.77 2.55
N ILE A 575 16.46 -10.44 3.65
CA ILE A 575 15.51 -11.18 4.50
C ILE A 575 15.16 -10.43 5.78
N ALA A 576 15.74 -9.26 6.01
CA ALA A 576 15.45 -8.44 7.18
C ALA A 576 13.94 -8.21 7.29
N THR A 577 13.42 -8.18 8.52
CA THR A 577 12.01 -8.06 8.92
C THR A 577 11.08 -9.23 8.56
N LEU A 578 11.55 -10.24 7.82
CA LEU A 578 10.73 -11.43 7.59
C LEU A 578 10.47 -12.15 8.92
N HIS A 579 9.33 -12.84 9.00
CA HIS A 579 8.84 -13.43 10.23
C HIS A 579 9.09 -14.94 10.27
N VAL A 580 9.65 -15.46 11.36
CA VAL A 580 9.85 -16.90 11.55
C VAL A 580 9.08 -17.39 12.78
N GLY A 581 8.18 -18.35 12.57
CA GLY A 581 7.45 -19.02 13.64
C GLY A 581 8.25 -20.19 14.20
N LEU A 582 8.70 -20.09 15.44
CA LEU A 582 9.46 -21.12 16.15
C LEU A 582 8.52 -21.95 17.01
N LEU A 583 8.06 -23.09 16.49
CA LEU A 583 7.11 -23.96 17.17
C LEU A 583 7.84 -24.81 18.22
N ALA A 584 7.45 -24.59 19.47
CA ALA A 584 8.05 -25.19 20.66
C ALA A 584 7.00 -25.82 21.59
N SER A 585 7.46 -26.49 22.65
CA SER A 585 6.57 -27.09 23.64
C SER A 585 7.17 -27.10 25.04
N HIS A 586 6.33 -26.80 26.03
CA HIS A 586 6.63 -26.98 27.46
C HIS A 586 6.84 -28.45 27.84
N ARG A 587 6.32 -29.38 27.03
CA ARG A 587 6.33 -30.83 27.31
C ARG A 587 7.58 -31.52 26.79
N VAL A 588 8.37 -30.83 25.99
CA VAL A 588 9.56 -31.37 25.33
C VAL A 588 10.80 -30.73 25.93
N ASN A 589 11.62 -31.54 26.59
CA ASN A 589 12.81 -31.05 27.28
C ASN A 589 13.79 -30.40 26.28
N GLY A 590 14.24 -29.18 26.56
CA GLY A 590 15.16 -28.43 25.71
C GLY A 590 14.52 -27.71 24.51
N SER A 591 13.23 -27.90 24.23
CA SER A 591 12.52 -27.28 23.09
C SER A 591 12.53 -25.75 23.18
N LEU A 592 12.15 -25.17 24.33
CA LEU A 592 12.16 -23.71 24.52
C LEU A 592 13.57 -23.12 24.48
N ALA A 593 14.57 -23.80 25.03
CA ALA A 593 15.96 -23.36 24.97
C ALA A 593 16.48 -23.35 23.53
N GLN A 594 16.11 -24.36 22.72
CA GLN A 594 16.44 -24.41 21.30
C GLN A 594 15.72 -23.31 20.51
N ALA A 595 14.45 -23.03 20.82
CA ALA A 595 13.71 -21.91 20.22
C ALA A 595 14.35 -20.55 20.56
N ALA A 596 14.79 -20.36 21.81
CA ALA A 596 15.50 -19.15 22.22
C ALA A 596 16.81 -18.96 21.44
N ALA A 597 17.60 -20.04 21.28
CA ALA A 597 18.83 -19.99 20.49
C ALA A 597 18.58 -19.68 19.00
N LEU A 598 17.51 -20.24 18.42
CA LEU A 598 17.08 -19.91 17.05
C LEU A 598 16.65 -18.45 16.95
N LYS A 599 15.88 -17.95 17.92
CA LYS A 599 15.42 -16.55 17.96
C LYS A 599 16.60 -15.57 18.01
N GLU A 600 17.60 -15.85 18.85
CA GLU A 600 18.83 -15.05 18.91
C GLU A 600 19.61 -15.08 17.60
N ALA A 601 19.73 -16.26 16.97
CA ALA A 601 20.43 -16.39 15.70
C ALA A 601 19.73 -15.66 14.53
N PHE A 602 18.40 -15.67 14.48
CA PHE A 602 17.63 -14.92 13.48
C PHE A 602 17.64 -13.41 13.75
N ALA A 603 17.63 -12.97 15.01
CA ALA A 603 17.78 -11.56 15.36
C ALA A 603 19.11 -10.98 14.86
N ALA A 604 20.20 -11.77 14.87
CA ALA A 604 21.48 -11.37 14.29
C ALA A 604 21.47 -11.22 12.76
N LEU A 605 20.40 -11.64 12.10
CA LEU A 605 20.14 -11.48 10.66
C LEU A 605 19.01 -10.48 10.38
N ASP A 606 18.61 -9.70 11.39
CA ASP A 606 17.47 -8.77 11.34
C ASP A 606 16.13 -9.45 11.00
N VAL A 607 16.00 -10.76 11.25
CA VAL A 607 14.78 -11.55 11.04
C VAL A 607 13.97 -11.60 12.34
N THR A 608 12.68 -11.29 12.26
CA THR A 608 11.77 -11.32 13.41
C THR A 608 11.34 -12.74 13.69
N ALA A 609 11.75 -13.32 14.83
CA ALA A 609 11.34 -14.67 15.22
C ALA A 609 10.42 -14.66 16.45
N ALA A 610 9.34 -15.45 16.39
CA ALA A 610 8.36 -15.59 17.47
C ALA A 610 8.29 -17.04 17.96
N VAL A 611 8.52 -17.25 19.25
CA VAL A 611 8.39 -18.56 19.91
C VAL A 611 6.93 -18.85 20.21
N VAL A 612 6.43 -19.95 19.67
CA VAL A 612 5.04 -20.40 19.81
C VAL A 612 4.98 -21.64 20.68
N ALA A 613 4.21 -21.62 21.77
CA ALA A 613 4.01 -22.79 22.64
C ALA A 613 2.55 -22.95 23.09
N GLU A 614 2.26 -23.93 23.96
CA GLU A 614 0.89 -24.21 24.42
C GLU A 614 0.32 -23.11 25.33
N THR A 615 1.17 -22.47 26.12
CA THR A 615 0.85 -21.38 27.06
C THR A 615 1.95 -20.34 27.04
N LEU A 616 1.61 -19.09 27.38
CA LEU A 616 2.60 -18.05 27.63
C LEU A 616 3.44 -18.42 28.86
N ALA A 617 4.74 -18.16 28.76
CA ALA A 617 5.73 -18.28 29.81
C ALA A 617 6.96 -17.46 29.40
N ASP A 618 7.97 -17.37 30.26
CA ASP A 618 9.24 -16.71 29.94
C ASP A 618 9.84 -17.29 28.65
N GLY A 619 10.11 -16.42 27.68
CA GLY A 619 10.64 -16.79 26.36
C GLY A 619 9.63 -17.31 25.34
N VAL A 620 8.32 -17.25 25.62
CA VAL A 620 7.24 -17.60 24.67
C VAL A 620 6.49 -16.33 24.25
N ASP A 621 6.49 -16.02 22.97
CA ASP A 621 5.89 -14.80 22.42
C ASP A 621 4.39 -14.95 22.15
N SER A 622 3.96 -16.16 21.76
CA SER A 622 2.55 -16.42 21.45
C SER A 622 2.14 -17.86 21.76
N THR A 623 0.83 -18.07 21.80
CA THR A 623 0.27 -19.42 21.99
C THR A 623 -0.13 -20.04 20.66
N TYR A 624 -0.19 -21.38 20.61
CA TYR A 624 -0.81 -22.06 19.46
C TYR A 624 -2.25 -21.60 19.22
N ALA A 625 -3.00 -21.22 20.25
CA ALA A 625 -4.39 -20.77 20.11
C ALA A 625 -4.52 -19.51 19.23
N THR A 626 -3.55 -18.60 19.33
CA THR A 626 -3.52 -17.31 18.64
C THR A 626 -2.65 -17.30 17.39
N SER A 627 -1.85 -18.35 17.16
CA SER A 627 -0.90 -18.42 16.05
C SER A 627 -1.47 -19.15 14.84
N ASP A 628 -1.00 -18.76 13.66
CA ASP A 628 -1.42 -19.27 12.36
C ASP A 628 -0.25 -19.14 11.37
N ALA A 629 -0.22 -19.97 10.32
CA ALA A 629 0.87 -19.95 9.34
C ALA A 629 0.95 -18.63 8.56
N VAL A 630 -0.17 -17.89 8.44
CA VAL A 630 -0.21 -16.60 7.74
C VAL A 630 0.64 -15.51 8.41
N ALA A 631 0.98 -15.68 9.70
CA ALA A 631 1.76 -14.72 10.45
C ALA A 631 3.28 -14.86 10.24
N PHE A 632 3.73 -15.90 9.53
CA PHE A 632 5.14 -16.25 9.41
C PHE A 632 5.53 -16.41 7.95
N ASP A 633 6.71 -15.94 7.57
CA ASP A 633 7.33 -16.16 6.27
C ASP A 633 8.08 -17.50 6.22
N GLY A 634 8.53 -18.01 7.38
CA GLY A 634 9.07 -19.36 7.53
C GLY A 634 8.67 -19.99 8.86
N ILE A 635 8.60 -21.32 8.92
CA ILE A 635 8.16 -22.05 10.12
C ILE A 635 9.21 -23.09 10.49
N ILE A 636 9.60 -23.13 11.76
CA ILE A 636 10.58 -24.08 12.29
C ILE A 636 9.97 -24.83 13.47
N ALA A 637 9.98 -26.15 13.42
CA ALA A 637 9.65 -27.01 14.54
C ALA A 637 10.93 -27.41 15.30
N THR A 638 10.90 -27.22 16.62
CA THR A 638 11.99 -27.66 17.51
C THR A 638 12.02 -29.19 17.64
N ASN A 639 13.15 -29.73 18.12
CA ASN A 639 13.37 -31.15 18.23
C ASN A 639 12.38 -31.79 19.22
N GLY A 640 11.84 -32.95 18.85
CA GLY A 640 10.87 -33.70 19.64
C GLY A 640 9.43 -33.17 19.58
N LEU A 641 9.14 -32.16 18.73
CA LEU A 641 7.79 -31.63 18.56
C LEU A 641 6.81 -32.62 17.89
N ASP A 642 7.28 -33.78 17.44
CA ASP A 642 6.49 -34.87 16.88
C ASP A 642 5.26 -35.22 17.74
N VAL A 643 5.40 -35.09 19.07
CA VAL A 643 4.33 -35.36 20.04
C VAL A 643 3.14 -34.40 19.91
N LEU A 644 3.36 -33.18 19.39
CA LEU A 644 2.32 -32.17 19.13
C LEU A 644 1.86 -32.18 17.68
N LEU A 645 2.72 -32.60 16.73
CA LEU A 645 2.39 -32.72 15.31
C LEU A 645 1.58 -34.00 15.00
N ALA A 646 1.66 -35.02 15.85
CA ALA A 646 0.93 -36.26 15.68
C ALA A 646 -0.60 -36.03 15.60
N SER A 647 -1.27 -36.75 14.70
CA SER A 647 -2.72 -36.61 14.46
C SER A 647 -3.61 -36.91 15.67
N LYS A 648 -3.07 -37.58 16.70
CA LYS A 648 -3.75 -37.91 17.95
C LYS A 648 -3.44 -36.92 19.09
N ALA A 649 -2.56 -35.94 18.88
CA ALA A 649 -2.23 -34.93 19.87
C ALA A 649 -3.50 -34.12 20.23
N LYS A 650 -3.77 -34.03 21.54
CA LYS A 650 -4.93 -33.31 22.07
C LYS A 650 -4.49 -32.38 23.19
N SER A 651 -5.02 -31.17 23.16
CA SER A 651 -4.89 -30.19 24.22
C SER A 651 -6.17 -29.37 24.27
N PRO A 652 -6.68 -29.01 25.47
CA PRO A 652 -7.76 -28.05 25.57
C PRO A 652 -7.30 -26.60 25.33
N LEU A 653 -5.98 -26.37 25.26
CA LEU A 653 -5.39 -25.03 25.17
C LEU A 653 -5.40 -24.44 23.76
N TYR A 654 -5.64 -25.27 22.74
CA TYR A 654 -5.67 -24.84 21.35
C TYR A 654 -6.58 -25.77 20.53
N PRO A 655 -7.09 -25.30 19.37
CA PRO A 655 -7.91 -26.13 18.50
C PRO A 655 -7.20 -27.41 18.06
N THR A 656 -7.98 -28.46 17.84
CA THR A 656 -7.44 -29.78 17.45
C THR A 656 -6.51 -29.65 16.24
N ARG A 657 -5.33 -30.30 16.30
CA ARG A 657 -4.27 -30.28 15.27
C ARG A 657 -3.62 -28.92 14.98
N ARG A 658 -3.86 -27.87 15.77
CA ARG A 658 -3.31 -26.53 15.48
C ARG A 658 -1.79 -26.49 15.20
N PRO A 659 -0.89 -27.11 15.97
CA PRO A 659 0.53 -27.11 15.64
C PRO A 659 0.85 -27.73 14.27
N ALA A 660 0.21 -28.88 13.95
CA ALA A 660 0.37 -29.54 12.66
C ALA A 660 -0.20 -28.69 11.52
N GLN A 661 -1.36 -28.07 11.73
CA GLN A 661 -2.00 -27.21 10.73
C GLN A 661 -1.10 -26.03 10.34
N ILE A 662 -0.43 -25.39 11.30
CA ILE A 662 0.50 -24.29 11.01
C ILE A 662 1.61 -24.75 10.03
N VAL A 663 2.18 -25.93 10.28
CA VAL A 663 3.23 -26.50 9.41
C VAL A 663 2.67 -26.88 8.04
N GLU A 664 1.51 -27.56 8.01
CA GLU A 664 0.85 -28.03 6.78
C GLU A 664 0.46 -26.84 5.88
N ASP A 665 -0.19 -25.82 6.43
CA ASP A 665 -0.58 -24.60 5.70
C ASP A 665 0.65 -23.87 5.17
N GLY A 666 1.68 -23.71 6.01
CA GLY A 666 2.92 -23.06 5.59
C GLY A 666 3.59 -23.77 4.42
N TYR A 667 3.63 -25.10 4.45
CA TYR A 667 4.18 -25.91 3.37
C TYR A 667 3.38 -25.74 2.08
N HIS A 668 2.05 -25.87 2.15
CA HIS A 668 1.16 -25.75 0.99
C HIS A 668 1.10 -24.34 0.40
N TRP A 669 1.38 -23.32 1.20
CA TRP A 669 1.55 -21.94 0.72
C TRP A 669 2.98 -21.64 0.27
N GLY A 670 3.84 -22.65 0.11
CA GLY A 670 5.18 -22.52 -0.46
C GLY A 670 6.23 -21.92 0.48
N LYS A 671 6.00 -21.83 1.80
CA LYS A 671 6.98 -21.25 2.74
C LYS A 671 8.15 -22.20 3.02
N PRO A 672 9.35 -21.71 3.38
CA PRO A 672 10.40 -22.54 3.95
C PRO A 672 9.96 -23.18 5.27
N ILE A 673 10.19 -24.49 5.41
CA ILE A 673 9.85 -25.28 6.59
C ILE A 673 11.11 -25.92 7.17
N GLY A 674 11.31 -25.77 8.48
CA GLY A 674 12.49 -26.28 9.19
C GLY A 674 12.14 -27.25 10.31
N TYR A 675 13.00 -28.24 10.52
CA TYR A 675 12.94 -29.18 11.63
C TYR A 675 14.31 -29.30 12.29
N MET A 676 14.33 -29.15 13.60
CA MET A 676 15.49 -29.54 14.40
C MET A 676 15.43 -31.05 14.64
N GLY A 677 16.40 -31.79 14.10
CA GLY A 677 16.40 -33.24 14.11
C GLY A 677 15.68 -33.84 12.90
N SER A 678 14.61 -34.60 13.14
CA SER A 678 13.88 -35.34 12.10
C SER A 678 12.61 -34.62 11.64
N SER A 679 12.32 -34.71 10.34
CA SER A 679 11.09 -34.32 9.66
C SER A 679 9.97 -35.38 9.78
N ALA A 680 10.28 -36.59 10.26
CA ALA A 680 9.50 -37.80 10.00
C ALA A 680 8.05 -37.82 10.55
N ALA A 681 7.70 -36.97 11.51
CA ALA A 681 6.30 -36.83 11.98
C ALA A 681 5.50 -35.74 11.26
N ALA A 682 6.16 -34.93 10.42
CA ALA A 682 5.48 -33.96 9.58
C ALA A 682 4.88 -34.63 8.35
N ARG A 683 3.67 -34.21 7.98
CA ARG A 683 2.96 -34.71 6.79
C ARG A 683 3.36 -34.00 5.50
N VAL A 684 4.60 -33.52 5.44
CA VAL A 684 5.16 -32.78 4.29
C VAL A 684 6.22 -33.64 3.61
N ALA A 685 6.43 -33.45 2.30
CA ALA A 685 7.47 -34.16 1.57
C ALA A 685 8.85 -33.58 1.90
N GLU A 686 9.91 -34.39 1.79
CA GLU A 686 11.30 -33.90 1.86
C GLU A 686 11.72 -33.40 0.48
N ASP A 687 11.31 -32.18 0.15
CA ASP A 687 11.59 -31.48 -1.11
C ASP A 687 12.28 -30.13 -0.89
N ASP A 688 12.48 -29.38 -1.96
CA ASP A 688 13.14 -28.08 -1.91
C ASP A 688 12.40 -27.15 -0.93
N GLY A 689 13.17 -26.48 -0.07
CA GLY A 689 12.62 -25.61 0.97
C GLY A 689 12.15 -26.31 2.24
N VAL A 690 12.42 -27.61 2.39
CA VAL A 690 12.28 -28.34 3.65
C VAL A 690 13.66 -28.68 4.21
N TYR A 691 13.95 -28.20 5.42
CA TYR A 691 15.27 -28.29 6.04
C TYR A 691 15.20 -29.10 7.34
N ALA A 692 15.86 -30.25 7.42
CA ALA A 692 15.94 -31.07 8.63
C ALA A 692 17.40 -31.28 9.03
N VAL A 693 17.82 -30.69 10.16
CA VAL A 693 19.21 -30.77 10.63
C VAL A 693 19.32 -30.79 12.16
N ASP A 694 20.42 -31.33 12.69
CA ASP A 694 20.60 -31.52 14.14
C ASP A 694 21.17 -30.29 14.88
N SER A 695 21.63 -29.25 14.18
CA SER A 695 22.30 -28.09 14.79
C SER A 695 21.65 -26.76 14.39
N VAL A 696 21.54 -25.84 15.36
CA VAL A 696 20.93 -24.50 15.16
C VAL A 696 21.66 -23.72 14.07
N GLY A 697 23.00 -23.70 14.09
CA GLY A 697 23.79 -22.98 13.10
C GLY A 697 23.56 -23.50 11.67
N ALA A 698 23.59 -24.83 11.48
CA ALA A 698 23.31 -25.41 10.17
C ALA A 698 21.88 -25.11 9.69
N LEU A 699 20.90 -25.10 10.61
CA LEU A 699 19.52 -24.81 10.23
C LEU A 699 19.41 -23.36 9.76
N VAL A 700 19.92 -22.40 10.55
CA VAL A 700 19.87 -20.97 10.21
C VAL A 700 20.58 -20.69 8.87
N ASP A 701 21.74 -21.32 8.64
CA ASP A 701 22.50 -21.17 7.40
C ASP A 701 21.78 -21.68 6.15
N ALA A 702 21.02 -22.77 6.26
CA ALA A 702 20.19 -23.26 5.17
C ALA A 702 18.90 -22.43 5.02
N PHE A 703 18.26 -22.12 6.15
CA PHE A 703 16.95 -21.47 6.19
C PHE A 703 16.98 -20.04 5.67
N LYS A 704 18.09 -19.31 5.80
CA LYS A 704 18.25 -17.96 5.21
C LYS A 704 18.09 -17.95 3.69
N GLN A 705 18.56 -18.99 3.00
CA GLN A 705 18.38 -19.12 1.55
C GLN A 705 16.91 -19.39 1.22
N GLY A 706 16.22 -20.18 2.06
CA GLY A 706 14.78 -20.38 1.93
C GLY A 706 13.96 -19.12 2.15
N LEU A 707 14.32 -18.30 3.13
CA LEU A 707 13.69 -17.00 3.35
C LEU A 707 13.91 -16.04 2.18
N ALA A 708 15.12 -16.02 1.60
CA ALA A 708 15.41 -15.22 0.41
C ALA A 708 14.64 -15.71 -0.82
N THR A 709 14.50 -17.04 -0.98
CA THR A 709 13.65 -17.63 -2.05
C THR A 709 12.17 -17.26 -1.87
N PHE A 710 11.74 -17.06 -0.61
CA PHE A 710 10.41 -16.62 -0.18
C PHE A 710 9.27 -17.62 -0.46
N LYS A 711 9.13 -18.12 -1.70
CA LYS A 711 8.15 -19.14 -2.10
C LYS A 711 8.80 -20.27 -2.91
N PHE A 712 8.57 -21.51 -2.48
CA PHE A 712 8.92 -22.73 -3.19
C PHE A 712 7.78 -23.12 -4.13
N THR A 713 8.00 -22.86 -5.43
CA THR A 713 6.95 -22.83 -6.44
C THR A 713 6.66 -24.19 -7.09
N ASP A 714 7.55 -25.16 -6.90
CA ASP A 714 7.40 -26.55 -7.30
C ASP A 714 6.25 -27.28 -6.57
N ARG A 715 5.77 -26.71 -5.46
CA ARG A 715 4.63 -27.21 -4.68
C ARG A 715 3.26 -26.86 -5.28
N PHE A 716 3.21 -26.00 -6.29
CA PHE A 716 1.97 -25.65 -6.99
C PHE A 716 1.85 -26.46 -8.28
N ALA A 717 0.74 -27.19 -8.42
CA ALA A 717 0.47 -27.97 -9.61
C ALA A 717 0.27 -27.05 -10.83
N LEU A 718 0.82 -27.44 -11.97
CA LEU A 718 0.62 -26.77 -13.25
C LEU A 718 -0.35 -27.59 -14.10
N ASP A 719 -1.17 -26.93 -14.91
CA ASP A 719 -1.96 -27.61 -15.94
C ASP A 719 -1.01 -28.33 -16.93
N ASP A 720 -1.38 -29.52 -17.39
CA ASP A 720 -0.64 -30.23 -18.44
C ASP A 720 -0.64 -29.37 -19.71
N GLN A 721 0.54 -28.96 -20.18
CA GLN A 721 0.66 -28.26 -21.47
C GLN A 721 0.46 -29.27 -22.60
N SER A 722 -0.78 -29.38 -23.09
CA SER A 722 -1.16 -30.26 -24.21
C SER A 722 -0.87 -29.66 -25.57
#